data_AF-A0A0Q4TN80-F1
#
_entry.id   AF-A0A0Q4TN80-F1
#
_cell.length_a   1.000
_cell.length_b   1.000
_cell.length_c   1.000
_cell.angle_alpha   90.00
_cell.angle_beta   90.00
_cell.angle_gamma   90.00
#
_symmetry.space_group_name_H-M   'P 1'
#
loop_
_entity.id
_entity.type
_entity.pdbx_description
1 polymer ?
#
loop_
_entity_poly.entity_id
_entity_poly.type
_entity_poly.pdbx_seq_one_letter_code
_entity_poly.pdbx_strand_id
1 'polypeptide(L)'
;MTDLDPLRDLGIRPGPDGPTLRVWSASASRVDLVIDDAPHDRVVPMVRDEHDVWSATDGALTPGRRYWLRADGPAGGGNAFDPSLELLDPYARGLGRTGRGTWQSTVVDESFDWGGVAKPRTPLDRVVVYEAHVRGLTRLAPFVPEELRGSYAGLAAESTIAHLTGLGVTAVQLLPVHQHVDEQRLVAQGIENYWGYNTLGYFAPHAAYASRDAQLAGASAVLREFKGMVRLLHEAGIEVYLDVVYNHTAEEGEVGGPVTSLRGLDGSAYYRHDAEGRPVDVTGCGNSLDTSTPAASRLVLDSLRYWADEVQIDGFRFDLAATLGRDADHVFDPEHPLLRAIVDDPALEGVKMIAEPWDVGLGGWQTGAFPEGWIEWNDRFRNRARDFWLTDIAAARSQGAPPSGLGSLASKLSGSSNIYAHERGPLSGVNFVTAHDGFTLLDLVSYDGKHNLSNGEGNRDGTDDNRSFNHGVEGESVNPWISDARRRSMRNLLATLFVSAGIPMLTAGDERGRTQHGNNNAYCTDSELTWVDWSDEPWHRALHDDVATLTRLRAENPALRPSRFGVDGACTLSANEMSWHSASGDEMRPDEWNDPGVRTLQYLATSTPEHEAPNTVLVVVHGAETAVPVTLPRHDGVTAYEALWSSDDRSLPQASAPGDDLLVSGPTVVVFRATTVEAAP
;
A
#
# COMPACT_ATOMS: atom_id res chain seq x y z
N MET A 1 -9.22 13.19 -37.62
CA MET A 1 -10.23 12.20 -37.20
C MET A 1 -9.47 11.23 -36.34
N THR A 2 -9.43 11.47 -35.04
CA THR A 2 -8.98 10.45 -34.08
C THR A 2 -9.91 9.25 -34.25
N ASP A 3 -9.35 8.05 -34.41
CA ASP A 3 -10.15 6.83 -34.34
C ASP A 3 -10.95 6.88 -33.04
N LEU A 4 -12.27 6.81 -33.16
CA LEU A 4 -13.16 6.84 -32.01
C LEU A 4 -12.97 5.53 -31.28
N ASP A 5 -12.29 5.60 -30.13
CA ASP A 5 -12.16 4.49 -29.21
C ASP A 5 -13.55 3.91 -28.88
N PRO A 6 -13.86 2.68 -29.31
CA PRO A 6 -15.23 2.16 -29.24
C PRO A 6 -15.65 1.80 -27.82
N LEU A 7 -14.68 1.50 -26.94
CA LEU A 7 -14.92 1.13 -25.54
C LEU A 7 -14.92 2.35 -24.60
N ARG A 8 -14.83 3.57 -25.14
CA ARG A 8 -15.02 4.78 -24.33
C ARG A 8 -16.42 4.83 -23.73
N ASP A 9 -16.59 5.58 -22.65
CA ASP A 9 -17.90 5.92 -22.08
C ASP A 9 -18.80 4.70 -21.76
N LEU A 10 -18.22 3.64 -21.20
CA LEU A 10 -18.96 2.50 -20.62
C LEU A 10 -19.57 2.84 -19.24
N GLY A 11 -20.60 2.09 -18.86
CA GLY A 11 -21.47 2.39 -17.72
C GLY A 11 -22.58 3.37 -18.08
N ILE A 12 -23.21 3.95 -17.07
CA ILE A 12 -24.24 4.99 -17.26
C ILE A 12 -23.59 6.32 -17.58
N ARG A 13 -24.04 6.96 -18.66
CA ARG A 13 -23.62 8.31 -19.04
C ARG A 13 -24.82 9.18 -19.44
N PRO A 14 -24.77 10.50 -19.19
CA PRO A 14 -25.77 11.40 -19.70
C PRO A 14 -25.68 11.49 -21.24
N GLY A 15 -26.83 11.49 -21.91
CA GLY A 15 -26.94 11.63 -23.36
C GLY A 15 -28.04 12.61 -23.77
N PRO A 16 -28.06 13.04 -25.05
CA PRO A 16 -29.06 13.99 -25.56
C PRO A 16 -30.50 13.44 -25.49
N ASP A 17 -30.65 12.12 -25.59
CA ASP A 17 -31.94 11.42 -25.57
C ASP A 17 -32.30 10.86 -24.17
N GLY A 18 -31.46 11.15 -23.16
CA GLY A 18 -31.57 10.62 -21.81
C GLY A 18 -30.29 9.90 -21.35
N PRO A 19 -30.26 9.40 -20.09
CA PRO A 19 -29.16 8.58 -19.61
C PRO A 19 -29.11 7.24 -20.36
N THR A 20 -27.91 6.88 -20.81
CA THR A 20 -27.64 5.65 -21.58
C THR A 20 -26.71 4.76 -20.77
N LEU A 21 -27.09 3.49 -20.59
CA LEU A 21 -26.19 2.45 -20.10
C LEU A 21 -25.48 1.80 -21.29
N ARG A 22 -24.16 1.64 -21.19
CA ARG A 22 -23.33 0.92 -22.17
C ARG A 22 -22.48 -0.15 -21.48
N VAL A 23 -22.50 -1.38 -21.99
CA VAL A 23 -21.70 -2.50 -21.46
C VAL A 23 -21.11 -3.33 -22.58
N TRP A 24 -19.93 -3.90 -22.38
CA TRP A 24 -19.26 -4.74 -23.38
C TRP A 24 -19.54 -6.23 -23.14
N SER A 25 -19.86 -6.96 -24.21
CA SER A 25 -19.91 -8.42 -24.25
C SER A 25 -19.91 -8.90 -25.71
N ALA A 26 -18.85 -9.61 -26.09
CA ALA A 26 -18.68 -10.21 -27.41
C ALA A 26 -19.45 -11.53 -27.57
N SER A 27 -19.52 -12.33 -26.52
CA SER A 27 -20.13 -13.66 -26.56
C SER A 27 -21.65 -13.63 -26.35
N ALA A 28 -22.21 -12.57 -25.76
CA ALA A 28 -23.66 -12.49 -25.55
C ALA A 28 -24.45 -12.49 -26.86
N SER A 29 -25.57 -13.19 -26.84
CA SER A 29 -26.59 -13.20 -27.89
C SER A 29 -27.75 -12.23 -27.61
N ARG A 30 -27.97 -11.91 -26.32
CA ARG A 30 -28.92 -10.89 -25.84
C ARG A 30 -28.38 -10.30 -24.54
N VAL A 31 -28.52 -8.98 -24.38
CA VAL A 31 -28.40 -8.30 -23.10
C VAL A 31 -29.65 -7.45 -22.88
N ASP A 32 -30.25 -7.57 -21.69
CA ASP A 32 -31.39 -6.77 -21.27
C ASP A 32 -30.99 -5.91 -20.05
N LEU A 33 -31.29 -4.61 -20.11
CA LEU A 33 -31.28 -3.73 -18.95
C LEU A 33 -32.59 -3.92 -18.18
N VAL A 34 -32.51 -4.19 -16.89
CA VAL A 34 -33.68 -4.27 -16.01
C VAL A 34 -33.61 -3.14 -14.99
N ILE A 35 -34.68 -2.33 -14.94
CA ILE A 35 -34.83 -1.19 -14.04
C ILE A 35 -35.88 -1.55 -12.99
N ASP A 36 -35.53 -1.36 -11.71
CA ASP A 36 -36.45 -1.56 -10.58
C ASP A 36 -37.56 -0.50 -10.62
N ASP A 37 -38.68 -0.80 -11.29
CA ASP A 37 -39.83 0.11 -11.50
C ASP A 37 -41.09 -0.43 -10.81
N ALA A 38 -40.96 -0.69 -9.51
CA ALA A 38 -42.03 -1.25 -8.67
C ALA A 38 -43.42 -0.65 -8.96
N PRO A 39 -44.47 -1.48 -9.13
CA PRO A 39 -44.54 -2.88 -8.69
C PRO A 39 -44.05 -3.94 -9.70
N HIS A 40 -43.62 -3.56 -10.91
CA HIS A 40 -43.09 -4.51 -11.89
C HIS A 40 -41.82 -3.98 -12.53
N ASP A 41 -40.77 -4.80 -12.54
CA ASP A 41 -39.52 -4.45 -13.18
C ASP A 41 -39.72 -4.10 -14.66
N ARG A 42 -39.06 -3.04 -15.11
CA ARG A 42 -39.04 -2.64 -16.52
C ARG A 42 -37.84 -3.29 -17.19
N VAL A 43 -38.10 -4.08 -18.24
CA VAL A 43 -37.05 -4.72 -19.04
C VAL A 43 -36.89 -3.95 -20.36
N VAL A 44 -35.68 -3.49 -20.63
CA VAL A 44 -35.29 -2.71 -21.82
C VAL A 44 -34.23 -3.52 -22.59
N PRO A 45 -34.58 -4.09 -23.76
CA PRO A 45 -33.60 -4.80 -24.59
C PRO A 45 -32.48 -3.84 -25.04
N MET A 46 -31.23 -4.29 -24.92
CA MET A 46 -30.06 -3.51 -25.35
C MET A 46 -29.71 -3.81 -26.81
N VAL A 47 -29.13 -2.83 -27.50
CA VAL A 47 -28.69 -2.94 -28.88
C VAL A 47 -27.16 -3.09 -28.91
N ARG A 48 -26.66 -4.17 -29.53
CA ARG A 48 -25.23 -4.41 -29.79
C ARG A 48 -24.77 -3.63 -31.03
N ASP A 49 -23.65 -2.93 -30.92
CA ASP A 49 -22.95 -2.30 -32.04
C ASP A 49 -21.90 -3.21 -32.70
N GLU A 50 -21.14 -2.69 -33.66
CA GLU A 50 -20.10 -3.45 -34.38
C GLU A 50 -18.84 -3.75 -33.54
N HIS A 51 -18.75 -3.19 -32.34
CA HIS A 51 -17.64 -3.33 -31.41
C HIS A 51 -18.03 -4.09 -30.12
N ASP A 52 -19.17 -4.78 -30.17
CA ASP A 52 -19.68 -5.62 -29.09
C ASP A 52 -20.09 -4.84 -27.84
N VAL A 53 -20.37 -3.54 -28.00
CA VAL A 53 -20.94 -2.72 -26.95
C VAL A 53 -22.46 -2.73 -27.07
N TRP A 54 -23.11 -3.16 -26.00
CA TRP A 54 -24.55 -3.16 -25.82
C TRP A 54 -24.99 -1.85 -25.17
N SER A 55 -26.04 -1.23 -25.70
CA SER A 55 -26.56 0.03 -25.16
C SER A 55 -28.07 0.09 -25.04
N ALA A 56 -28.56 0.79 -24.01
CA ALA A 56 -29.97 1.14 -23.83
C ALA A 56 -30.11 2.51 -23.17
N THR A 57 -31.07 3.31 -23.63
CA THR A 57 -31.39 4.64 -23.09
C THR A 57 -32.78 4.61 -22.46
N ASP A 58 -32.89 4.97 -21.19
CA ASP A 58 -34.18 5.08 -20.51
C ASP A 58 -34.13 6.18 -19.44
N GLY A 59 -35.07 7.12 -19.50
CA GLY A 59 -35.16 8.25 -18.56
C GLY A 59 -35.43 7.86 -17.10
N ALA A 60 -35.77 6.60 -16.81
CA ALA A 60 -35.92 6.10 -15.45
C ALA A 60 -34.59 5.85 -14.73
N LEU A 61 -33.45 5.86 -15.44
CA LEU A 61 -32.11 5.79 -14.85
C LEU A 61 -31.74 7.11 -14.14
N THR A 62 -32.42 7.41 -13.04
CA THR A 62 -32.22 8.59 -12.20
C THR A 62 -31.53 8.23 -10.88
N PRO A 63 -30.78 9.13 -10.23
CA PRO A 63 -30.15 8.87 -8.94
C PRO A 63 -31.06 8.18 -7.92
N GLY A 64 -30.53 7.15 -7.25
CA GLY A 64 -31.24 6.28 -6.33
C GLY A 64 -32.00 5.11 -6.98
N ARG A 65 -32.16 5.10 -8.32
CA ARG A 65 -32.80 3.98 -9.02
C ARG A 65 -31.86 2.79 -9.05
N ARG A 66 -32.40 1.61 -8.71
CA ARG A 66 -31.71 0.33 -8.85
C ARG A 66 -31.91 -0.26 -10.25
N TYR A 67 -30.90 -0.94 -10.74
CA TYR A 67 -30.91 -1.63 -12.02
C TYR A 67 -29.95 -2.82 -12.01
N TRP A 68 -30.12 -3.73 -12.96
CA TRP A 68 -29.22 -4.85 -13.22
C TRP A 68 -29.30 -5.27 -14.68
N LEU A 69 -28.44 -6.21 -15.06
CA LEU A 69 -28.38 -6.77 -16.41
C LEU A 69 -28.81 -8.23 -16.38
N ARG A 70 -29.35 -8.69 -17.51
CA ARG A 70 -29.53 -10.10 -17.83
C ARG A 70 -28.84 -10.37 -19.15
N ALA A 71 -28.04 -11.43 -19.21
CA ALA A 71 -27.33 -11.80 -20.42
C ALA A 71 -27.62 -13.26 -20.80
N ASP A 72 -27.77 -13.50 -22.10
CA ASP A 72 -28.02 -14.83 -22.68
C ASP A 72 -26.95 -15.10 -23.75
N GLY A 73 -26.44 -16.32 -23.83
CA GLY A 73 -25.27 -16.63 -24.64
C GLY A 73 -24.86 -18.10 -24.60
N PRO A 74 -23.70 -18.45 -25.21
CA PRO A 74 -23.21 -19.81 -25.24
C PRO A 74 -22.80 -20.31 -23.85
N ALA A 75 -23.15 -21.55 -23.51
CA ALA A 75 -22.71 -22.18 -22.27
C ALA A 75 -21.32 -22.83 -22.43
N GLY A 76 -20.49 -22.75 -21.38
CA GLY A 76 -19.17 -23.41 -21.31
C GLY A 76 -18.02 -22.58 -21.88
N GLY A 77 -16.79 -23.09 -21.74
CA GLY A 77 -15.57 -22.42 -22.19
C GLY A 77 -15.27 -21.11 -21.45
N GLY A 78 -15.45 -21.09 -20.13
CA GLY A 78 -15.28 -19.89 -19.29
C GLY A 78 -16.53 -19.00 -19.17
N ASN A 79 -17.55 -19.21 -20.02
CA ASN A 79 -18.79 -18.44 -19.98
C ASN A 79 -19.85 -19.07 -19.07
N ALA A 80 -20.53 -18.23 -18.27
CA ALA A 80 -21.62 -18.62 -17.38
C ALA A 80 -22.91 -17.82 -17.66
N PHE A 81 -23.27 -17.64 -18.93
CA PHE A 81 -24.51 -16.96 -19.31
C PHE A 81 -25.74 -17.68 -18.74
N ASP A 82 -26.54 -16.95 -17.97
CA ASP A 82 -27.85 -17.37 -17.48
C ASP A 82 -28.76 -16.13 -17.38
N PRO A 83 -29.77 -16.00 -18.26
CA PRO A 83 -30.63 -14.82 -18.30
C PRO A 83 -31.58 -14.71 -17.09
N SER A 84 -31.59 -15.71 -16.19
CA SER A 84 -32.34 -15.63 -14.93
C SER A 84 -31.59 -14.91 -13.81
N LEU A 85 -30.27 -14.70 -13.96
CA LEU A 85 -29.43 -14.03 -12.97
C LEU A 85 -29.57 -12.51 -13.02
N GLU A 86 -29.35 -11.87 -11.87
CA GLU A 86 -29.25 -10.42 -11.75
C GLU A 86 -27.76 -10.02 -11.77
N LEU A 87 -27.27 -9.59 -12.93
CA LEU A 87 -25.86 -9.24 -13.11
C LEU A 87 -25.64 -7.75 -12.81
N LEU A 88 -24.56 -7.44 -12.13
CA LEU A 88 -24.11 -6.07 -11.88
C LEU A 88 -23.50 -5.49 -13.15
N ASP A 89 -23.77 -4.21 -13.38
CA ASP A 89 -23.00 -3.39 -14.33
C ASP A 89 -21.54 -3.26 -13.83
N PRO A 90 -20.53 -3.69 -14.61
CA PRO A 90 -19.12 -3.60 -14.22
C PRO A 90 -18.64 -2.17 -13.94
N TYR A 91 -19.34 -1.18 -14.50
CA TYR A 91 -19.07 0.25 -14.37
C TYR A 91 -19.99 0.96 -13.36
N ALA A 92 -20.74 0.20 -12.54
CA ALA A 92 -21.65 0.78 -11.55
C ALA A 92 -20.88 1.56 -10.47
N ARG A 93 -21.17 2.86 -10.37
CA ARG A 93 -20.61 3.77 -9.35
C ARG A 93 -21.34 3.70 -8.00
N GLY A 94 -22.44 2.96 -7.95
CA GLY A 94 -23.18 2.66 -6.72
C GLY A 94 -23.66 1.23 -6.71
N LEU A 95 -23.50 0.55 -5.58
CA LEU A 95 -23.98 -0.80 -5.33
C LEU A 95 -24.80 -0.82 -4.04
N GLY A 96 -25.87 -1.62 -4.02
CA GLY A 96 -26.74 -1.75 -2.86
C GLY A 96 -27.24 -3.18 -2.67
N ARG A 97 -27.40 -3.59 -1.41
CA ARG A 97 -28.00 -4.89 -1.07
C ARG A 97 -29.52 -4.81 -1.07
N THR A 98 -30.17 -5.81 -1.64
CA THR A 98 -31.62 -5.99 -1.57
C THR A 98 -32.02 -6.63 -0.24
N GLY A 99 -33.32 -6.60 0.09
CA GLY A 99 -33.86 -7.31 1.26
C GLY A 99 -33.70 -8.84 1.21
N ARG A 100 -33.32 -9.40 0.05
CA ARG A 100 -32.98 -10.83 -0.12
C ARG A 100 -31.49 -11.10 0.04
N GLY A 101 -30.68 -10.06 0.27
CA GLY A 101 -29.23 -10.16 0.44
C GLY A 101 -28.42 -10.14 -0.85
N THR A 102 -29.05 -10.06 -2.03
CA THR A 102 -28.40 -9.92 -3.34
C THR A 102 -27.91 -8.49 -3.58
N TRP A 103 -26.90 -8.32 -4.43
CA TRP A 103 -26.38 -7.01 -4.83
C TRP A 103 -27.03 -6.53 -6.13
N GLN A 104 -27.28 -5.22 -6.23
CA GLN A 104 -27.78 -4.57 -7.44
C GLN A 104 -27.04 -3.25 -7.68
N SER A 105 -26.90 -2.87 -8.95
CA SER A 105 -26.37 -1.57 -9.36
C SER A 105 -27.36 -0.47 -9.02
N THR A 106 -26.85 0.71 -8.66
CA THR A 106 -27.64 1.88 -8.28
C THR A 106 -27.09 3.11 -8.99
N VAL A 107 -27.97 3.86 -9.66
CA VAL A 107 -27.60 5.15 -10.24
C VAL A 107 -27.26 6.12 -9.10
N VAL A 108 -26.12 6.80 -9.17
CA VAL A 108 -25.69 7.75 -8.15
C VAL A 108 -25.79 9.19 -8.65
N ASP A 109 -26.04 10.12 -7.72
CA ASP A 109 -25.76 11.53 -7.93
C ASP A 109 -24.26 11.75 -7.75
N GLU A 110 -23.58 12.11 -8.84
CA GLU A 110 -22.13 12.27 -8.89
C GLU A 110 -21.67 13.68 -8.51
N SER A 111 -22.64 14.61 -8.37
CA SER A 111 -22.34 16.00 -8.05
C SER A 111 -21.71 16.14 -6.67
N PHE A 112 -20.65 16.93 -6.60
CA PHE A 112 -19.91 17.18 -5.37
C PHE A 112 -19.23 18.54 -5.43
N ASP A 113 -19.31 19.30 -4.35
CA ASP A 113 -18.62 20.59 -4.21
C ASP A 113 -17.27 20.40 -3.51
N TRP A 114 -16.20 20.43 -4.31
CA TRP A 114 -14.82 20.36 -3.84
C TRP A 114 -14.35 21.62 -3.11
N GLY A 115 -15.14 22.70 -3.07
CA GLY A 115 -14.77 23.93 -2.35
C GLY A 115 -13.53 24.64 -2.90
N GLY A 116 -13.08 24.26 -4.12
CA GLY A 116 -11.85 24.76 -4.72
C GLY A 116 -10.56 24.14 -4.19
N VAL A 117 -10.62 23.09 -3.36
CA VAL A 117 -9.42 22.34 -2.95
C VAL A 117 -8.78 21.69 -4.19
N ALA A 118 -7.46 21.64 -4.19
CA ALA A 118 -6.68 20.96 -5.21
C ALA A 118 -5.89 19.81 -4.58
N LYS A 119 -5.53 18.82 -5.40
CA LYS A 119 -4.63 17.74 -5.02
C LYS A 119 -3.32 18.28 -4.43
N PRO A 120 -2.82 17.77 -3.29
CA PRO A 120 -1.60 18.26 -2.65
C PRO A 120 -0.33 18.18 -3.52
N ARG A 121 -0.19 17.11 -4.32
CA ARG A 121 0.95 16.88 -5.23
C ARG A 121 2.31 16.94 -4.52
N THR A 122 2.41 16.23 -3.39
CA THR A 122 3.64 16.06 -2.62
C THR A 122 4.72 15.43 -3.49
N PRO A 123 5.91 16.06 -3.63
CA PRO A 123 7.05 15.49 -4.34
C PRO A 123 7.49 14.14 -3.74
N LEU A 124 7.89 13.19 -4.57
CA LEU A 124 8.20 11.81 -4.16
C LEU A 124 9.27 11.72 -3.05
N ASP A 125 10.27 12.59 -3.06
CA ASP A 125 11.33 12.64 -2.05
C ASP A 125 10.82 13.12 -0.68
N ARG A 126 9.65 13.75 -0.62
CA ARG A 126 8.99 14.22 0.60
C ARG A 126 7.85 13.34 1.07
N VAL A 127 7.47 12.32 0.28
CA VAL A 127 6.35 11.44 0.63
C VAL A 127 6.70 10.60 1.87
N VAL A 128 5.76 10.56 2.81
CA VAL A 128 5.68 9.58 3.90
C VAL A 128 4.32 8.92 3.82
N VAL A 129 4.32 7.62 3.48
CA VAL A 129 3.08 6.84 3.32
C VAL A 129 2.65 6.29 4.68
N TYR A 130 1.35 6.38 4.97
CA TYR A 130 0.72 5.78 6.14
C TYR A 130 -0.34 4.78 5.69
N GLU A 131 -0.04 3.48 5.77
CA GLU A 131 -0.95 2.41 5.39
C GLU A 131 -2.00 2.20 6.49
N ALA A 132 -3.29 2.40 6.18
CA ALA A 132 -4.36 2.38 7.17
C ALA A 132 -5.61 1.67 6.67
N HIS A 133 -6.28 0.98 7.59
CA HIS A 133 -7.62 0.47 7.38
C HIS A 133 -8.66 1.50 7.81
N VAL A 134 -9.63 1.85 6.93
CA VAL A 134 -10.66 2.88 7.19
C VAL A 134 -11.38 2.65 8.53
N ARG A 135 -11.88 1.43 8.73
CA ARG A 135 -12.50 1.02 10.00
C ARG A 135 -11.52 0.98 11.17
N GLY A 136 -10.46 0.18 11.09
CA GLY A 136 -9.55 -0.08 12.21
C GLY A 136 -8.85 1.14 12.79
N LEU A 137 -8.53 2.15 11.98
CA LEU A 137 -7.81 3.34 12.44
C LEU A 137 -8.58 4.09 13.53
N THR A 138 -9.89 4.24 13.35
CA THR A 138 -10.71 5.13 14.21
C THR A 138 -11.76 4.40 15.04
N ARG A 139 -11.88 3.07 14.89
CA ARG A 139 -12.92 2.30 15.59
C ARG A 139 -12.85 2.42 17.12
N LEU A 140 -11.64 2.44 17.68
CA LEU A 140 -11.39 2.62 19.11
C LEU A 140 -10.92 4.03 19.48
N ALA A 141 -10.94 5.00 18.56
CA ALA A 141 -10.46 6.35 18.80
C ALA A 141 -11.44 7.14 19.69
N PRO A 142 -11.11 7.39 20.98
CA PRO A 142 -12.07 8.00 21.92
C PRO A 142 -12.38 9.46 21.57
N PHE A 143 -11.50 10.12 20.81
CA PHE A 143 -11.61 11.51 20.39
C PHE A 143 -12.43 11.71 19.10
N VAL A 144 -12.80 10.63 18.41
CA VAL A 144 -13.74 10.69 17.28
C VAL A 144 -15.16 10.45 17.81
N PRO A 145 -16.19 11.23 17.37
CA PRO A 145 -17.59 10.97 17.72
C PRO A 145 -17.99 9.53 17.43
N GLU A 146 -18.72 8.90 18.35
CA GLU A 146 -19.00 7.45 18.34
C GLU A 146 -19.67 7.00 17.03
N GLU A 147 -20.60 7.81 16.53
CA GLU A 147 -21.35 7.58 15.30
C GLU A 147 -20.50 7.64 14.02
N LEU A 148 -19.30 8.24 14.08
CA LEU A 148 -18.35 8.34 12.96
C LEU A 148 -17.20 7.33 13.07
N ARG A 149 -17.02 6.65 14.20
CA ARG A 149 -15.88 5.74 14.42
C ARG A 149 -15.88 4.57 13.43
N GLY A 150 -14.76 4.42 12.73
CA GLY A 150 -14.55 3.39 11.74
C GLY A 150 -15.26 3.67 10.40
N SER A 151 -15.53 4.95 10.10
CA SER A 151 -16.08 5.38 8.81
C SER A 151 -15.14 6.31 8.04
N TYR A 152 -15.44 6.59 6.77
CA TYR A 152 -14.75 7.62 5.98
C TYR A 152 -14.78 8.98 6.69
N ALA A 153 -15.92 9.38 7.25
CA ALA A 153 -16.05 10.62 8.02
C ALA A 153 -15.21 10.61 9.31
N GLY A 154 -15.08 9.46 9.97
CA GLY A 154 -14.22 9.31 11.15
C GLY A 154 -12.73 9.42 10.82
N LEU A 155 -12.32 8.86 9.68
CA LEU A 155 -10.95 8.98 9.17
C LEU A 155 -10.58 10.44 8.88
N ALA A 156 -11.54 11.22 8.37
CA ALA A 156 -11.36 12.64 8.09
C ALA A 156 -11.69 13.58 9.27
N ALA A 157 -11.96 13.04 10.47
CA ALA A 157 -12.24 13.85 11.64
C ALA A 157 -11.02 14.73 11.97
N GLU A 158 -11.26 15.95 12.47
CA GLU A 158 -10.21 16.93 12.80
C GLU A 158 -9.10 16.34 13.67
N SER A 159 -9.47 15.52 14.66
CA SER A 159 -8.53 14.81 15.55
C SER A 159 -7.67 13.77 14.84
N THR A 160 -8.23 13.05 13.86
CA THR A 160 -7.51 12.05 13.08
C THR A 160 -6.53 12.74 12.14
N ILE A 161 -6.94 13.85 11.50
CA ILE A 161 -6.07 14.69 10.68
C ILE A 161 -4.94 15.29 11.54
N ALA A 162 -5.23 15.76 12.75
CA ALA A 162 -4.22 16.29 13.68
C ALA A 162 -3.18 15.22 14.07
N HIS A 163 -3.60 13.96 14.26
CA HIS A 163 -2.68 12.84 14.49
C HIS A 163 -1.75 12.61 13.29
N LEU A 164 -2.33 12.49 12.08
CA LEU A 164 -1.57 12.23 10.86
C LEU A 164 -0.56 13.35 10.54
N THR A 165 -1.02 14.60 10.61
CA THR A 165 -0.16 15.77 10.38
C THR A 165 0.92 15.90 11.47
N GLY A 166 0.58 15.60 12.73
CA GLY A 166 1.54 15.59 13.85
C GLY A 166 2.65 14.55 13.70
N LEU A 167 2.35 13.40 13.09
CA LEU A 167 3.35 12.40 12.72
C LEU A 167 4.20 12.79 11.51
N GLY A 168 3.81 13.79 10.73
CA GLY A 168 4.47 14.15 9.48
C GLY A 168 4.08 13.25 8.30
N VAL A 169 2.92 12.58 8.37
CA VAL A 169 2.36 11.83 7.25
C VAL A 169 1.96 12.79 6.13
N THR A 170 2.28 12.44 4.89
CA THR A 170 1.90 13.24 3.71
C THR A 170 0.93 12.51 2.79
N ALA A 171 0.80 11.20 2.93
CA ALA A 171 -0.11 10.38 2.14
C ALA A 171 -0.68 9.25 3.00
N VAL A 172 -2.00 9.06 2.97
CA VAL A 172 -2.65 7.89 3.56
C VAL A 172 -2.96 6.90 2.46
N GLN A 173 -2.42 5.68 2.57
CA GLN A 173 -2.78 4.56 1.71
C GLN A 173 -3.86 3.74 2.40
N LEU A 174 -5.07 3.79 1.86
CA LEU A 174 -6.20 3.04 2.39
C LEU A 174 -6.18 1.60 1.87
N LEU A 175 -6.32 0.62 2.77
CA LEU A 175 -6.69 -0.75 2.39
C LEU A 175 -7.96 -0.76 1.51
N PRO A 176 -8.23 -1.84 0.75
CA PRO A 176 -9.23 -1.85 -0.31
C PRO A 176 -10.58 -1.20 0.04
N VAL A 177 -10.89 -0.12 -0.69
CA VAL A 177 -12.15 0.62 -0.57
C VAL A 177 -13.09 0.42 -1.75
N HIS A 178 -12.69 -0.32 -2.78
CA HIS A 178 -13.66 -0.81 -3.75
C HIS A 178 -14.72 -1.63 -3.02
N GLN A 179 -15.96 -1.59 -3.50
CA GLN A 179 -17.00 -2.43 -2.95
C GLN A 179 -16.59 -3.90 -3.10
N HIS A 180 -16.19 -4.50 -1.98
CA HIS A 180 -15.90 -5.92 -1.83
C HIS A 180 -17.03 -6.67 -1.12
N VAL A 181 -16.93 -7.99 -1.10
CA VAL A 181 -17.83 -8.87 -0.35
C VAL A 181 -17.03 -9.98 0.33
N ASP A 182 -17.62 -10.60 1.34
CA ASP A 182 -17.04 -11.78 1.99
C ASP A 182 -17.10 -12.99 1.05
N GLU A 183 -16.02 -13.77 1.02
CA GLU A 183 -15.94 -15.02 0.26
C GLU A 183 -16.98 -16.02 0.79
N GLN A 184 -17.49 -16.90 -0.09
CA GLN A 184 -18.53 -17.88 0.26
C GLN A 184 -18.13 -18.75 1.46
N ARG A 185 -16.84 -19.07 1.58
CA ARG A 185 -16.31 -19.80 2.73
C ARG A 185 -16.44 -19.01 4.04
N LEU A 186 -16.10 -17.73 4.04
CA LEU A 186 -16.18 -16.89 5.24
C LEU A 186 -17.65 -16.67 5.65
N VAL A 187 -18.53 -16.42 4.67
CA VAL A 187 -19.98 -16.35 4.89
C VAL A 187 -20.51 -17.63 5.55
N ALA A 188 -20.09 -18.81 5.06
CA ALA A 188 -20.49 -20.09 5.65
C ALA A 188 -19.95 -20.31 7.08
N GLN A 189 -18.84 -19.66 7.44
CA GLN A 189 -18.23 -19.69 8.77
C GLN A 189 -18.78 -18.61 9.70
N GLY A 190 -19.54 -17.62 9.19
CA GLY A 190 -19.99 -16.47 9.94
C GLY A 190 -18.87 -15.49 10.27
N ILE A 191 -17.86 -15.42 9.41
CA ILE A 191 -16.70 -14.52 9.51
C ILE A 191 -16.78 -13.53 8.33
N GLU A 192 -16.22 -12.35 8.51
CA GLU A 192 -16.20 -11.27 7.50
C GLU A 192 -14.78 -11.09 6.95
N ASN A 193 -14.66 -10.71 5.69
CA ASN A 193 -13.39 -10.25 5.12
C ASN A 193 -13.16 -8.81 5.60
N TYR A 194 -12.23 -8.66 6.55
CA TYR A 194 -11.91 -7.38 7.14
C TYR A 194 -11.10 -6.52 6.17
N TRP A 195 -10.03 -7.05 5.56
CA TRP A 195 -9.15 -6.25 4.71
C TRP A 195 -9.81 -5.76 3.41
N GLY A 196 -10.71 -6.55 2.83
CA GLY A 196 -11.47 -6.19 1.64
C GLY A 196 -10.82 -6.54 0.29
N TYR A 197 -9.77 -7.38 0.27
CA TYR A 197 -9.13 -7.87 -0.96
C TYR A 197 -10.01 -8.91 -1.69
N ASN A 198 -11.24 -8.55 -2.03
CA ASN A 198 -12.18 -9.40 -2.75
C ASN A 198 -13.23 -8.54 -3.50
N THR A 199 -12.78 -7.82 -4.53
CA THR A 199 -13.55 -6.75 -5.17
C THR A 199 -14.77 -7.28 -5.93
N LEU A 200 -15.95 -6.73 -5.64
CA LEU A 200 -17.21 -6.95 -6.35
C LEU A 200 -17.45 -5.91 -7.46
N GLY A 201 -17.06 -4.64 -7.22
CA GLY A 201 -17.23 -3.57 -8.19
C GLY A 201 -16.14 -2.50 -8.08
N TYR A 202 -15.55 -2.12 -9.22
CA TYR A 202 -14.37 -1.26 -9.28
C TYR A 202 -14.65 0.23 -9.11
N PHE A 203 -15.90 0.69 -9.28
CA PHE A 203 -16.25 2.12 -9.31
C PHE A 203 -17.03 2.61 -8.10
N ALA A 204 -17.43 1.69 -7.20
CA ALA A 204 -18.23 2.02 -6.03
C ALA A 204 -17.37 1.92 -4.76
N PRO A 205 -17.40 2.94 -3.87
CA PRO A 205 -16.78 2.81 -2.55
C PRO A 205 -17.52 1.76 -1.71
N HIS A 206 -16.79 1.05 -0.85
CA HIS A 206 -17.34 0.05 0.03
C HIS A 206 -18.33 0.68 1.02
N ALA A 207 -19.60 0.31 0.92
CA ALA A 207 -20.68 0.99 1.63
C ALA A 207 -20.60 0.83 3.15
N ALA A 208 -20.08 -0.29 3.66
CA ALA A 208 -20.04 -0.54 5.11
C ALA A 208 -19.03 0.36 5.85
N TYR A 209 -18.12 1.00 5.13
CA TYR A 209 -17.18 1.98 5.67
C TYR A 209 -17.75 3.41 5.69
N ALA A 210 -18.96 3.66 5.19
CA ALA A 210 -19.60 4.96 5.39
C ALA A 210 -20.27 5.04 6.77
N SER A 211 -20.51 6.24 7.28
CA SER A 211 -21.30 6.44 8.49
C SER A 211 -22.69 5.83 8.35
N ARG A 212 -23.32 5.52 9.48
CA ARG A 212 -24.65 4.89 9.46
C ARG A 212 -25.69 5.73 8.71
N ASP A 213 -25.62 7.05 8.86
CA ASP A 213 -26.52 7.98 8.19
C ASP A 213 -26.31 7.97 6.66
N ALA A 214 -25.06 7.97 6.20
CA ALA A 214 -24.74 7.87 4.78
C ALA A 214 -25.18 6.53 4.18
N GLN A 215 -24.98 5.42 4.89
CA GLN A 215 -25.48 4.10 4.48
C GLN A 215 -27.00 4.10 4.29
N LEU A 216 -27.74 4.67 5.24
CA LEU A 216 -29.21 4.73 5.18
C LEU A 216 -29.73 5.66 4.08
N ALA A 217 -28.98 6.71 3.75
CA ALA A 217 -29.29 7.63 2.67
C ALA A 217 -28.95 7.08 1.26
N GLY A 218 -28.26 5.93 1.18
CA GLY A 218 -28.01 5.20 -0.06
C GLY A 218 -26.69 5.56 -0.75
N ALA A 219 -26.41 4.91 -1.89
CA ALA A 219 -25.11 4.93 -2.56
C ALA A 219 -24.60 6.35 -2.91
N SER A 220 -25.50 7.30 -3.21
CA SER A 220 -25.10 8.69 -3.48
C SER A 220 -24.52 9.38 -2.23
N ALA A 221 -25.08 9.08 -1.05
CA ALA A 221 -24.59 9.64 0.21
C ALA A 221 -23.26 8.99 0.64
N VAL A 222 -23.09 7.68 0.40
CA VAL A 222 -21.82 6.97 0.59
C VAL A 222 -20.71 7.60 -0.26
N LEU A 223 -20.95 7.78 -1.56
CA LEU A 223 -19.98 8.41 -2.46
C LEU A 223 -19.66 9.85 -2.04
N ARG A 224 -20.67 10.61 -1.61
CA ARG A 224 -20.50 11.97 -1.10
C ARG A 224 -19.65 12.02 0.16
N GLU A 225 -19.86 11.10 1.11
CA GLU A 225 -19.04 11.02 2.31
C GLU A 225 -17.58 10.68 1.99
N PHE A 226 -17.36 9.75 1.06
CA PHE A 226 -16.03 9.41 0.57
C PHE A 226 -15.31 10.63 -0.05
N LYS A 227 -15.97 11.34 -0.98
CA LYS A 227 -15.43 12.58 -1.56
C LYS A 227 -15.19 13.66 -0.49
N GLY A 228 -16.04 13.71 0.54
CA GLY A 228 -15.86 14.57 1.71
C GLY A 228 -14.59 14.27 2.51
N MET A 229 -14.30 12.99 2.73
CA MET A 229 -13.04 12.54 3.36
C MET A 229 -11.83 12.98 2.54
N VAL A 230 -11.83 12.73 1.22
CA VAL A 230 -10.74 13.15 0.33
C VAL A 230 -10.54 14.67 0.39
N ARG A 231 -11.62 15.45 0.29
CA ARG A 231 -11.57 16.92 0.36
C ARG A 231 -10.90 17.42 1.64
N LEU A 232 -11.31 16.88 2.80
CA LEU A 232 -10.77 17.29 4.10
C LEU A 232 -9.29 16.89 4.29
N LEU A 233 -8.88 15.73 3.76
CA LEU A 233 -7.46 15.33 3.76
C LEU A 233 -6.63 16.25 2.86
N HIS A 234 -7.14 16.59 1.67
CA HIS A 234 -6.48 17.55 0.77
C HIS A 234 -6.35 18.94 1.37
N GLU A 235 -7.39 19.44 2.06
CA GLU A 235 -7.33 20.71 2.80
C GLU A 235 -6.22 20.72 3.85
N ALA A 236 -5.89 19.55 4.42
CA ALA A 236 -4.78 19.35 5.35
C ALA A 236 -3.43 19.06 4.67
N GLY A 237 -3.38 19.03 3.33
CA GLY A 237 -2.18 18.71 2.56
C GLY A 237 -1.80 17.22 2.55
N ILE A 238 -2.74 16.32 2.87
CA ILE A 238 -2.53 14.87 2.88
C ILE A 238 -3.11 14.28 1.59
N GLU A 239 -2.28 13.56 0.85
CA GLU A 239 -2.70 12.78 -0.32
C GLU A 239 -3.45 11.52 0.09
N VAL A 240 -4.33 11.04 -0.80
CA VAL A 240 -5.09 9.79 -0.60
C VAL A 240 -4.69 8.79 -1.67
N TYR A 241 -4.13 7.66 -1.25
CA TYR A 241 -3.85 6.53 -2.13
C TYR A 241 -4.84 5.40 -1.85
N LEU A 242 -5.25 4.69 -2.90
CA LEU A 242 -6.10 3.51 -2.77
C LEU A 242 -5.30 2.25 -3.03
N ASP A 243 -5.40 1.29 -2.11
CA ASP A 243 -5.05 -0.09 -2.40
C ASP A 243 -6.12 -0.70 -3.32
N VAL A 244 -5.73 -1.10 -4.53
CA VAL A 244 -6.63 -1.51 -5.60
C VAL A 244 -6.35 -2.93 -6.06
N VAL A 245 -7.42 -3.73 -6.08
CA VAL A 245 -7.40 -5.12 -6.52
C VAL A 245 -8.01 -5.21 -7.90
N TYR A 246 -7.17 -5.20 -8.93
CA TYR A 246 -7.59 -5.43 -10.33
C TYR A 246 -7.17 -6.81 -10.86
N ASN A 247 -6.43 -7.58 -10.06
CA ASN A 247 -5.87 -8.86 -10.47
C ASN A 247 -6.90 -10.01 -10.42
N HIS A 248 -7.90 -9.96 -9.53
CA HIS A 248 -9.00 -10.92 -9.39
C HIS A 248 -10.33 -10.26 -9.01
N THR A 249 -11.40 -11.04 -8.90
CA THR A 249 -12.74 -10.59 -8.47
C THR A 249 -13.37 -11.50 -7.41
N ALA A 250 -14.43 -10.99 -6.77
CA ALA A 250 -15.31 -11.74 -5.89
C ALA A 250 -16.17 -12.84 -6.56
N GLU A 251 -15.96 -13.12 -7.85
CA GLU A 251 -16.57 -14.27 -8.52
C GLU A 251 -15.82 -15.58 -8.27
N GLU A 252 -14.77 -15.57 -7.43
CA GLU A 252 -14.00 -16.72 -6.94
C GLU A 252 -13.61 -17.71 -8.05
N GLY A 253 -13.43 -19.00 -7.73
CA GLY A 253 -13.20 -20.05 -8.73
C GLY A 253 -14.47 -20.43 -9.50
N GLU A 254 -14.32 -20.93 -10.73
CA GLU A 254 -15.46 -21.37 -11.57
C GLU A 254 -16.35 -22.41 -10.90
N VAL A 255 -15.76 -23.27 -10.07
CA VAL A 255 -16.49 -24.31 -9.36
C VAL A 255 -16.97 -23.77 -8.02
N GLY A 256 -18.26 -23.44 -7.95
CA GLY A 256 -18.91 -23.00 -6.70
C GLY A 256 -18.80 -21.50 -6.41
N GLY A 257 -18.02 -20.75 -7.21
CA GLY A 257 -17.99 -19.30 -7.15
C GLY A 257 -19.28 -18.66 -7.69
N PRO A 258 -19.62 -17.44 -7.25
CA PRO A 258 -20.83 -16.77 -7.66
C PRO A 258 -20.69 -16.18 -9.08
N VAL A 259 -21.82 -16.01 -9.75
CA VAL A 259 -21.93 -15.33 -11.06
C VAL A 259 -22.65 -14.00 -10.81
N THR A 260 -21.89 -12.93 -10.65
CA THR A 260 -22.40 -11.62 -10.21
C THR A 260 -22.24 -10.53 -11.25
N SER A 261 -21.24 -10.61 -12.14
CA SER A 261 -20.99 -9.58 -13.14
C SER A 261 -20.23 -10.14 -14.35
N LEU A 262 -18.88 -10.04 -14.36
CA LEU A 262 -18.04 -10.32 -15.53
C LEU A 262 -18.23 -11.73 -16.05
N ARG A 263 -18.32 -12.73 -15.17
CA ARG A 263 -18.48 -14.14 -15.54
C ARG A 263 -19.79 -14.39 -16.29
N GLY A 264 -20.85 -13.72 -15.88
CA GLY A 264 -22.18 -13.80 -16.50
C GLY A 264 -22.33 -12.93 -17.73
N LEU A 265 -21.46 -11.92 -17.93
CA LEU A 265 -21.47 -11.02 -19.08
C LEU A 265 -20.56 -11.50 -20.21
N ASP A 266 -19.34 -11.97 -19.92
CA ASP A 266 -18.41 -12.56 -20.89
C ASP A 266 -17.19 -13.19 -20.19
N GLY A 267 -17.43 -14.19 -19.32
CA GLY A 267 -16.36 -14.76 -18.48
C GLY A 267 -15.14 -15.25 -19.25
N SER A 268 -15.33 -15.77 -20.46
CA SER A 268 -14.24 -16.24 -21.33
C SER A 268 -13.28 -15.14 -21.81
N ALA A 269 -13.74 -13.89 -21.85
CA ALA A 269 -12.94 -12.75 -22.31
C ALA A 269 -12.43 -11.87 -21.15
N TYR A 270 -13.07 -11.95 -19.98
CA TYR A 270 -12.62 -11.22 -18.78
C TYR A 270 -11.63 -12.02 -17.92
N TYR A 271 -11.70 -13.35 -17.91
CA TYR A 271 -10.85 -14.19 -17.07
C TYR A 271 -9.87 -15.03 -17.88
N ARG A 272 -8.70 -15.29 -17.28
CA ARG A 272 -7.63 -16.08 -17.90
C ARG A 272 -7.99 -17.56 -17.94
N HIS A 273 -7.83 -18.14 -19.12
CA HIS A 273 -7.96 -19.57 -19.34
C HIS A 273 -6.78 -20.07 -20.19
N ASP A 274 -6.37 -21.31 -19.99
CA ASP A 274 -5.37 -21.95 -20.84
C ASP A 274 -5.96 -22.38 -22.20
N ALA A 275 -5.12 -22.96 -23.06
CA ALA A 275 -5.51 -23.42 -24.38
C ALA A 275 -6.61 -24.51 -24.37
N GLU A 276 -6.79 -25.22 -23.24
CA GLU A 276 -7.85 -26.21 -23.04
C GLU A 276 -9.12 -25.61 -22.42
N GLY A 277 -9.13 -24.30 -22.15
CA GLY A 277 -10.24 -23.59 -21.53
C GLY A 277 -10.35 -23.78 -20.03
N ARG A 278 -9.26 -24.20 -19.36
CA ARG A 278 -9.22 -24.31 -17.88
C ARG A 278 -8.81 -22.99 -17.25
N PRO A 279 -9.37 -22.60 -16.09
CA PRO A 279 -8.98 -21.36 -15.41
C PRO A 279 -7.50 -21.33 -15.07
N VAL A 280 -6.89 -20.17 -15.30
CA VAL A 280 -5.53 -19.86 -14.86
C VAL A 280 -5.62 -18.92 -13.67
N ASP A 281 -5.21 -19.41 -12.51
CA ASP A 281 -5.17 -18.64 -11.26
C ASP A 281 -3.72 -18.37 -10.85
N VAL A 282 -3.29 -17.12 -11.02
CA VAL A 282 -1.99 -16.61 -10.58
C VAL A 282 -2.09 -15.70 -9.36
N THR A 283 -3.30 -15.52 -8.82
CA THR A 283 -3.59 -14.67 -7.64
C THR A 283 -3.77 -15.51 -6.37
N GLY A 284 -4.17 -16.78 -6.52
CA GLY A 284 -4.52 -17.67 -5.42
C GLY A 284 -5.96 -17.46 -4.92
N CYS A 285 -6.75 -16.64 -5.62
CA CYS A 285 -8.11 -16.24 -5.25
C CYS A 285 -9.18 -16.93 -6.11
N GLY A 286 -8.81 -17.92 -6.91
CA GLY A 286 -9.68 -18.75 -7.73
C GLY A 286 -9.88 -18.25 -9.17
N ASN A 287 -9.61 -16.96 -9.45
CA ASN A 287 -9.62 -16.40 -10.80
C ASN A 287 -8.52 -15.36 -10.99
N SER A 288 -8.19 -15.06 -12.24
CA SER A 288 -7.31 -13.96 -12.62
C SER A 288 -7.91 -13.20 -13.79
N LEU A 289 -7.97 -11.87 -13.68
CA LEU A 289 -8.45 -10.99 -14.74
C LEU A 289 -7.47 -11.03 -15.92
N ASP A 290 -7.99 -11.15 -17.14
CA ASP A 290 -7.19 -11.21 -18.36
C ASP A 290 -6.97 -9.82 -18.95
N THR A 291 -6.06 -9.06 -18.36
CA THR A 291 -5.69 -7.71 -18.82
C THR A 291 -5.06 -7.66 -20.20
N SER A 292 -4.76 -8.81 -20.83
CA SER A 292 -4.34 -8.86 -22.23
C SER A 292 -5.49 -8.59 -23.21
N THR A 293 -6.75 -8.72 -22.76
CA THR A 293 -7.92 -8.41 -23.59
C THR A 293 -8.27 -6.92 -23.52
N PRO A 294 -8.73 -6.32 -24.65
CA PRO A 294 -9.08 -4.89 -24.66
C PRO A 294 -10.16 -4.52 -23.64
N ALA A 295 -11.15 -5.39 -23.40
CA ALA A 295 -12.27 -5.11 -22.51
C ALA A 295 -11.84 -5.07 -21.03
N ALA A 296 -11.07 -6.05 -20.57
CA ALA A 296 -10.57 -6.09 -19.20
C ALA A 296 -9.52 -4.99 -18.95
N SER A 297 -8.59 -4.79 -19.90
CA SER A 297 -7.62 -3.68 -19.85
C SER A 297 -8.33 -2.33 -19.71
N ARG A 298 -9.38 -2.12 -20.53
CA ARG A 298 -10.17 -0.89 -20.50
C ARG A 298 -10.90 -0.67 -19.19
N LEU A 299 -11.48 -1.74 -18.62
CA LEU A 299 -12.16 -1.69 -17.32
C LEU A 299 -11.24 -1.16 -16.22
N VAL A 300 -10.01 -1.66 -16.16
CA VAL A 300 -8.99 -1.19 -15.20
C VAL A 300 -8.66 0.28 -15.44
N LEU A 301 -8.35 0.66 -16.68
CA LEU A 301 -7.93 2.02 -17.01
C LEU A 301 -9.03 3.05 -16.72
N ASP A 302 -10.28 2.76 -17.08
CA ASP A 302 -11.40 3.68 -16.80
C ASP A 302 -11.72 3.79 -15.31
N SER A 303 -11.53 2.71 -14.55
CA SER A 303 -11.66 2.77 -13.09
C SER A 303 -10.62 3.70 -12.48
N LEU A 304 -9.35 3.56 -12.88
CA LEU A 304 -8.28 4.46 -12.46
C LEU A 304 -8.59 5.93 -12.80
N ARG A 305 -9.03 6.21 -14.04
CA ARG A 305 -9.44 7.56 -14.47
C ARG A 305 -10.57 8.13 -13.60
N TYR A 306 -11.60 7.33 -13.35
CA TYR A 306 -12.73 7.76 -12.50
C TYR A 306 -12.26 8.16 -11.10
N TRP A 307 -11.49 7.29 -10.44
CA TRP A 307 -10.99 7.57 -9.09
C TRP A 307 -10.04 8.77 -9.07
N ALA A 308 -9.17 8.90 -10.08
CA ALA A 308 -8.23 10.01 -10.18
C ALA A 308 -8.91 11.36 -10.46
N ASP A 309 -9.83 11.44 -11.43
CA ASP A 309 -10.38 12.72 -11.89
C ASP A 309 -11.64 13.14 -11.13
N GLU A 310 -12.56 12.20 -10.92
CA GLU A 310 -13.89 12.51 -10.39
C GLU A 310 -13.96 12.38 -8.87
N VAL A 311 -13.07 11.57 -8.28
CA VAL A 311 -12.94 11.33 -6.83
C VAL A 311 -11.64 11.92 -6.28
N GLN A 312 -10.78 12.48 -7.14
CA GLN A 312 -9.53 13.16 -6.79
C GLN A 312 -8.49 12.32 -6.04
N ILE A 313 -8.44 11.00 -6.27
CA ILE A 313 -7.39 10.14 -5.73
C ILE A 313 -6.02 10.53 -6.28
N ASP A 314 -5.00 10.53 -5.42
CA ASP A 314 -3.63 10.99 -5.74
C ASP A 314 -2.69 9.86 -6.14
N GLY A 315 -3.04 8.61 -5.84
CA GLY A 315 -2.23 7.45 -6.14
C GLY A 315 -2.94 6.12 -5.92
N PHE A 316 -2.33 5.06 -6.44
CA PHE A 316 -2.84 3.70 -6.37
C PHE A 316 -1.71 2.77 -5.95
N ARG A 317 -1.95 1.93 -4.95
CA ARG A 317 -1.15 0.75 -4.67
C ARG A 317 -1.85 -0.46 -5.28
N PHE A 318 -1.23 -1.09 -6.26
CA PHE A 318 -1.78 -2.22 -6.99
C PHE A 318 -1.41 -3.51 -6.29
N ASP A 319 -2.41 -4.19 -5.74
CA ASP A 319 -2.30 -5.54 -5.23
C ASP A 319 -1.91 -6.52 -6.33
N LEU A 320 -1.02 -7.45 -6.01
CA LEU A 320 -0.45 -8.46 -6.93
C LEU A 320 -0.23 -7.95 -8.37
N ALA A 321 0.43 -6.78 -8.48
CA ALA A 321 0.48 -5.99 -9.70
C ALA A 321 1.07 -6.74 -10.91
N ALA A 322 1.92 -7.75 -10.66
CA ALA A 322 2.49 -8.59 -11.71
C ALA A 322 1.40 -9.25 -12.58
N THR A 323 0.24 -9.58 -11.99
CA THR A 323 -0.89 -10.18 -12.74
C THR A 323 -1.38 -9.30 -13.88
N LEU A 324 -1.37 -7.97 -13.69
CA LEU A 324 -1.84 -6.99 -14.68
C LEU A 324 -0.89 -6.90 -15.89
N GLY A 325 0.38 -7.23 -15.69
CA GLY A 325 1.41 -7.25 -16.72
C GLY A 325 1.56 -8.59 -17.44
N ARG A 326 0.72 -9.59 -17.14
CA ARG A 326 0.78 -10.88 -17.83
C ARG A 326 0.16 -10.77 -19.23
N ASP A 327 0.86 -11.23 -20.25
CA ASP A 327 0.38 -11.26 -21.62
C ASP A 327 -0.63 -12.41 -21.88
N ALA A 328 -0.96 -12.65 -23.15
CA ALA A 328 -1.86 -13.72 -23.56
C ALA A 328 -1.28 -15.14 -23.33
N ASP A 329 0.06 -15.26 -23.23
CA ASP A 329 0.76 -16.50 -22.87
C ASP A 329 0.94 -16.64 -21.35
N HIS A 330 0.32 -15.74 -20.57
CA HIS A 330 0.38 -15.65 -19.12
C HIS A 330 1.78 -15.34 -18.57
N VAL A 331 2.66 -14.73 -19.35
CA VAL A 331 4.01 -14.34 -18.92
C VAL A 331 4.03 -12.85 -18.61
N PHE A 332 4.67 -12.46 -17.50
CA PHE A 332 4.84 -11.04 -17.18
C PHE A 332 5.71 -10.35 -18.25
N ASP A 333 5.19 -9.27 -18.82
CA ASP A 333 5.88 -8.38 -19.73
C ASP A 333 5.90 -6.96 -19.15
N PRO A 334 7.07 -6.37 -18.85
CA PRO A 334 7.14 -4.98 -18.40
C PRO A 334 6.67 -3.97 -19.46
N GLU A 335 6.61 -4.36 -20.73
CA GLU A 335 6.07 -3.57 -21.83
C GLU A 335 4.58 -3.84 -22.09
N HIS A 336 3.91 -4.59 -21.21
CA HIS A 336 2.50 -4.93 -21.38
C HIS A 336 1.65 -3.67 -21.66
N PRO A 337 0.77 -3.68 -22.68
CA PRO A 337 0.05 -2.48 -23.13
C PRO A 337 -0.71 -1.73 -22.03
N LEU A 338 -1.31 -2.45 -21.07
CA LEU A 338 -1.98 -1.82 -19.93
C LEU A 338 -1.01 -1.04 -19.03
N LEU A 339 0.17 -1.59 -18.73
CA LEU A 339 1.14 -0.93 -17.84
C LEU A 339 1.66 0.37 -18.46
N ARG A 340 1.88 0.37 -19.78
CA ARG A 340 2.22 1.58 -20.55
C ARG A 340 1.07 2.56 -20.60
N ALA A 341 -0.13 2.08 -20.93
CA ALA A 341 -1.32 2.92 -20.99
C ALA A 341 -1.61 3.66 -19.68
N ILE A 342 -1.40 3.03 -18.52
CA ILE A 342 -1.59 3.66 -17.20
C ILE A 342 -0.63 4.84 -17.01
N VAL A 343 0.64 4.70 -17.39
CA VAL A 343 1.67 5.75 -17.21
C VAL A 343 1.50 6.87 -18.23
N ASP A 344 1.13 6.53 -19.45
CA ASP A 344 1.02 7.48 -20.57
C ASP A 344 -0.34 8.21 -20.60
N ASP A 345 -1.28 7.85 -19.72
CA ASP A 345 -2.63 8.42 -19.72
C ASP A 345 -2.65 9.88 -19.23
N PRO A 346 -3.16 10.83 -20.03
CA PRO A 346 -3.25 12.23 -19.59
C PRO A 346 -4.13 12.45 -18.35
N ALA A 347 -5.15 11.62 -18.12
CA ALA A 347 -6.00 11.71 -16.93
C ALA A 347 -5.30 11.19 -15.66
N LEU A 348 -4.21 10.44 -15.81
CA LEU A 348 -3.42 9.92 -14.70
C LEU A 348 -2.11 10.70 -14.49
N GLU A 349 -1.95 11.85 -15.16
CA GLU A 349 -0.76 12.69 -15.01
C GLU A 349 -0.56 13.13 -13.55
N GLY A 350 0.62 12.82 -13.00
CA GLY A 350 0.99 13.15 -11.63
C GLY A 350 0.36 12.25 -10.56
N VAL A 351 -0.45 11.25 -10.94
CA VAL A 351 -0.96 10.21 -10.05
C VAL A 351 0.15 9.19 -9.80
N LYS A 352 0.34 8.77 -8.55
CA LYS A 352 1.42 7.86 -8.16
C LYS A 352 0.99 6.40 -8.32
N MET A 353 1.80 5.59 -9.03
CA MET A 353 1.53 4.17 -9.25
C MET A 353 2.51 3.32 -8.44
N ILE A 354 2.03 2.65 -7.40
CA ILE A 354 2.82 1.79 -6.52
C ILE A 354 2.44 0.34 -6.80
N ALA A 355 3.35 -0.49 -7.26
CA ALA A 355 3.13 -1.92 -7.46
C ALA A 355 3.48 -2.71 -6.19
N GLU A 356 2.67 -3.71 -5.88
CA GLU A 356 3.17 -4.95 -5.29
C GLU A 356 3.79 -5.77 -6.43
N PRO A 357 5.13 -5.82 -6.58
CA PRO A 357 5.76 -6.31 -7.79
C PRO A 357 5.87 -7.84 -7.82
N TRP A 358 4.84 -8.54 -7.33
CA TRP A 358 4.76 -9.98 -7.41
C TRP A 358 3.32 -10.50 -7.55
N ASP A 359 3.18 -11.77 -7.90
CA ASP A 359 1.96 -12.56 -7.75
C ASP A 359 2.34 -14.00 -7.32
N VAL A 360 1.36 -14.89 -7.13
CA VAL A 360 1.64 -16.28 -6.67
C VAL A 360 1.92 -17.25 -7.83
N GLY A 361 1.77 -16.80 -9.08
CA GLY A 361 1.98 -17.60 -10.27
C GLY A 361 3.46 -17.88 -10.55
N LEU A 362 3.72 -18.85 -11.44
CA LEU A 362 5.08 -19.09 -11.92
C LEU A 362 5.65 -17.83 -12.59
N GLY A 363 6.86 -17.46 -12.21
CA GLY A 363 7.49 -16.22 -12.67
C GLY A 363 6.88 -14.94 -12.08
N GLY A 364 6.12 -15.04 -10.99
CA GLY A 364 5.44 -13.91 -10.37
C GLY A 364 6.36 -12.86 -9.75
N TRP A 365 7.56 -13.22 -9.28
CA TRP A 365 8.45 -12.27 -8.57
C TRP A 365 9.16 -11.29 -9.50
N GLN A 366 8.77 -10.02 -9.49
CA GLN A 366 9.17 -8.99 -10.47
C GLN A 366 9.72 -7.70 -9.85
N THR A 367 10.19 -7.72 -8.58
CA THR A 367 10.80 -6.53 -7.93
C THR A 367 11.96 -5.96 -8.77
N GLY A 368 11.81 -4.70 -9.19
CA GLY A 368 12.74 -3.95 -10.04
C GLY A 368 12.45 -4.06 -11.55
N ALA A 369 11.49 -4.89 -11.96
CA ALA A 369 11.20 -5.14 -13.37
C ALA A 369 10.11 -4.21 -13.95
N PHE A 370 9.36 -3.48 -13.11
CA PHE A 370 8.33 -2.57 -13.61
C PHE A 370 8.94 -1.39 -14.38
N PRO A 371 8.24 -0.87 -15.40
CA PRO A 371 8.74 0.22 -16.23
C PRO A 371 8.83 1.56 -15.47
N GLU A 372 9.49 2.54 -16.08
CA GLU A 372 9.49 3.93 -15.60
C GLU A 372 8.06 4.45 -15.41
N GLY A 373 7.85 5.30 -14.40
CA GLY A 373 6.54 5.77 -13.96
C GLY A 373 5.92 4.94 -12.83
N TRP A 374 6.38 3.70 -12.63
CA TRP A 374 5.99 2.88 -11.48
C TRP A 374 6.96 3.03 -10.32
N ILE A 375 6.41 2.88 -9.12
CA ILE A 375 7.11 2.73 -7.83
C ILE A 375 6.79 1.32 -7.33
N GLU A 376 7.66 0.69 -6.56
CA GLU A 376 7.50 -0.72 -6.17
C GLU A 376 7.70 -0.89 -4.67
N TRP A 377 6.86 -1.69 -4.03
CA TRP A 377 7.12 -2.19 -2.68
C TRP A 377 8.47 -2.93 -2.64
N ASN A 378 9.35 -2.51 -1.73
CA ASN A 378 10.69 -3.04 -1.60
C ASN A 378 10.76 -4.12 -0.50
N ASP A 379 10.30 -5.32 -0.83
CA ASP A 379 10.35 -6.47 0.07
C ASP A 379 11.78 -6.83 0.49
N ARG A 380 12.77 -6.58 -0.37
CA ARG A 380 14.19 -6.81 -0.06
C ARG A 380 14.72 -5.85 0.99
N PHE A 381 14.20 -4.62 1.07
CA PHE A 381 14.45 -3.71 2.18
C PHE A 381 13.86 -4.27 3.46
N ARG A 382 12.56 -4.58 3.45
CA ARG A 382 11.84 -5.17 4.59
C ARG A 382 12.60 -6.35 5.17
N ASN A 383 12.89 -7.33 4.32
CA ASN A 383 13.56 -8.57 4.66
C ASN A 383 14.93 -8.32 5.29
N ARG A 384 15.77 -7.45 4.71
CA ARG A 384 17.11 -7.19 5.25
C ARG A 384 17.08 -6.38 6.55
N ALA A 385 16.19 -5.39 6.68
CA ALA A 385 16.03 -4.62 7.90
C ALA A 385 15.62 -5.53 9.08
N ARG A 386 14.63 -6.41 8.84
CA ARG A 386 14.21 -7.45 9.79
C ARG A 386 15.36 -8.39 10.14
N ASP A 387 16.09 -8.89 9.13
CA ASP A 387 17.21 -9.78 9.39
C ASP A 387 18.25 -9.13 10.30
N PHE A 388 18.69 -7.93 9.94
CA PHE A 388 19.78 -7.26 10.63
C PHE A 388 19.49 -7.00 12.11
N TRP A 389 18.26 -6.56 12.41
CA TRP A 389 17.86 -6.17 13.76
C TRP A 389 17.27 -7.31 14.59
N LEU A 390 16.84 -8.40 13.97
CA LEU A 390 16.10 -9.46 14.65
C LEU A 390 16.78 -10.82 14.46
N THR A 391 16.71 -11.40 13.26
CA THR A 391 17.17 -12.78 13.05
C THR A 391 18.70 -12.91 13.15
N ASP A 392 19.47 -11.90 12.74
CA ASP A 392 20.93 -11.85 12.93
C ASP A 392 21.28 -11.82 14.42
N ILE A 393 20.51 -11.12 15.25
CA ILE A 393 20.69 -11.09 16.72
C ILE A 393 20.33 -12.44 17.32
N ALA A 394 19.20 -13.02 16.91
CA ALA A 394 18.77 -14.34 17.34
C ALA A 394 19.82 -15.42 16.98
N ALA A 395 20.37 -15.35 15.76
CA ALA A 395 21.44 -16.22 15.30
C ALA A 395 22.73 -15.99 16.11
N ALA A 396 23.13 -14.75 16.36
CA ALA A 396 24.30 -14.46 17.20
C ALA A 396 24.16 -15.03 18.61
N ARG A 397 22.97 -14.93 19.23
CA ARG A 397 22.69 -15.52 20.55
C ARG A 397 22.72 -17.05 20.55
N SER A 398 22.16 -17.69 19.52
CA SER A 398 21.98 -19.15 19.48
C SER A 398 23.17 -19.90 18.87
N GLN A 399 23.88 -19.28 17.93
CA GLN A 399 24.93 -19.89 17.11
C GLN A 399 26.30 -19.23 17.31
N GLY A 400 26.37 -18.09 18.02
CA GLY A 400 27.61 -17.37 18.34
C GLY A 400 28.05 -16.34 17.29
N ALA A 401 27.43 -16.33 16.12
CA ALA A 401 27.66 -15.33 15.08
C ALA A 401 26.40 -15.15 14.20
N PRO A 402 26.17 -13.96 13.62
CA PRO A 402 25.12 -13.77 12.63
C PRO A 402 25.52 -14.40 11.28
N PRO A 403 24.54 -14.67 10.39
CA PRO A 403 24.79 -15.35 9.12
C PRO A 403 25.34 -14.44 8.01
N SER A 404 25.16 -13.10 8.12
CA SER A 404 25.42 -12.16 7.03
C SER A 404 26.16 -10.90 7.50
N GLY A 405 27.03 -10.37 6.62
CA GLY A 405 27.73 -9.10 6.79
C GLY A 405 26.88 -7.85 6.46
N LEU A 406 27.52 -6.68 6.48
CA LEU A 406 26.86 -5.37 6.38
C LEU A 406 26.56 -4.91 4.95
N GLY A 407 27.21 -5.47 3.93
CA GLY A 407 27.11 -4.99 2.54
C GLY A 407 25.68 -4.94 2.00
N SER A 408 24.87 -5.96 2.29
CA SER A 408 23.47 -5.97 1.86
C SER A 408 22.62 -4.92 2.58
N LEU A 409 22.91 -4.61 3.86
CA LEU A 409 22.23 -3.54 4.59
C LEU A 409 22.61 -2.16 4.03
N ALA A 410 23.90 -1.93 3.76
CA ALA A 410 24.38 -0.68 3.17
C ALA A 410 23.69 -0.38 1.83
N SER A 411 23.52 -1.41 0.99
CA SER A 411 22.74 -1.29 -0.26
C SER A 411 21.28 -0.87 -0.02
N LYS A 412 20.66 -1.27 1.10
CA LYS A 412 19.28 -0.85 1.46
C LYS A 412 19.21 0.59 1.97
N LEU A 413 20.19 0.97 2.80
CA LEU A 413 20.34 2.35 3.30
C LEU A 413 20.55 3.34 2.14
N SER A 414 21.26 2.94 1.08
CA SER A 414 21.54 3.76 -0.11
C SER A 414 20.51 3.65 -1.24
N GLY A 415 19.30 3.15 -0.97
CA GLY A 415 18.19 3.20 -1.92
C GLY A 415 18.10 2.01 -2.88
N SER A 416 18.73 0.89 -2.54
CA SER A 416 18.66 -0.37 -3.30
C SER A 416 19.08 -0.24 -4.77
N SER A 417 20.22 0.41 -5.02
CA SER A 417 20.82 0.55 -6.35
C SER A 417 21.14 -0.77 -7.06
N ASN A 418 21.10 -1.89 -6.33
CA ASN A 418 21.25 -3.23 -6.89
C ASN A 418 19.93 -3.84 -7.42
N ILE A 419 18.80 -3.16 -7.22
CA ILE A 419 17.47 -3.55 -7.69
C ILE A 419 17.02 -2.59 -8.79
N TYR A 420 17.06 -1.30 -8.52
CA TYR A 420 16.50 -0.29 -9.41
C TYR A 420 17.55 0.22 -10.38
N ALA A 421 17.14 0.39 -11.63
CA ALA A 421 17.98 0.99 -12.67
C ALA A 421 18.45 2.39 -12.25
N HIS A 422 19.66 2.76 -12.68
CA HIS A 422 20.30 4.00 -12.23
C HIS A 422 19.46 5.24 -12.60
N GLU A 423 18.79 5.19 -13.75
CA GLU A 423 17.93 6.23 -14.30
C GLU A 423 16.66 6.44 -13.49
N ARG A 424 16.11 5.38 -12.87
CA ARG A 424 14.88 5.48 -12.05
C ARG A 424 15.15 5.96 -10.61
N GLY A 425 16.38 5.81 -10.12
CA GLY A 425 16.81 6.34 -8.82
C GLY A 425 16.19 5.65 -7.58
N PRO A 426 16.58 6.10 -6.37
CA PRO A 426 16.10 5.53 -5.09
C PRO A 426 14.59 5.57 -4.87
N LEU A 427 13.91 6.57 -5.44
CA LEU A 427 12.47 6.80 -5.24
C LEU A 427 11.59 5.79 -5.99
N SER A 428 12.19 4.85 -6.71
CA SER A 428 11.51 3.69 -7.29
C SER A 428 11.04 2.69 -6.23
N GLY A 429 11.59 2.74 -5.02
CA GLY A 429 11.25 1.82 -3.94
C GLY A 429 10.46 2.48 -2.82
N VAL A 430 9.31 1.89 -2.49
CA VAL A 430 8.67 2.09 -1.17
C VAL A 430 9.32 1.14 -0.18
N ASN A 431 10.11 1.70 0.72
CA ASN A 431 10.69 0.96 1.85
C ASN A 431 9.65 0.82 2.95
N PHE A 432 9.54 -0.38 3.52
CA PHE A 432 8.64 -0.68 4.62
C PHE A 432 9.26 -1.76 5.52
N VAL A 433 8.92 -1.74 6.80
CA VAL A 433 9.31 -2.80 7.75
C VAL A 433 8.15 -3.76 7.98
N THR A 434 6.93 -3.24 7.98
CA THR A 434 5.66 -3.93 8.25
C THR A 434 4.65 -3.44 7.22
N ALA A 435 3.60 -4.22 7.03
CA ALA A 435 2.42 -3.86 6.26
C ALA A 435 1.22 -4.56 6.92
N HIS A 436 0.03 -4.44 6.32
CA HIS A 436 -1.15 -5.17 6.72
C HIS A 436 -0.94 -6.70 6.70
N ASP A 437 -0.17 -7.21 5.73
CA ASP A 437 0.25 -8.61 5.65
C ASP A 437 1.52 -8.89 6.50
N GLY A 438 1.45 -9.93 7.32
CA GLY A 438 2.46 -10.29 8.30
C GLY A 438 2.21 -9.68 9.68
N PHE A 439 3.27 -9.69 10.51
CA PHE A 439 3.21 -9.10 11.85
C PHE A 439 3.20 -7.57 11.83
N THR A 440 2.57 -6.99 12.85
CA THR A 440 2.80 -5.60 13.28
C THR A 440 4.22 -5.42 13.82
N LEU A 441 4.66 -4.18 14.04
CA LEU A 441 6.00 -3.90 14.54
C LEU A 441 6.23 -4.49 15.94
N LEU A 442 5.22 -4.44 16.82
CA LEU A 442 5.30 -5.04 18.15
C LEU A 442 5.33 -6.57 18.07
N ASP A 443 4.54 -7.17 17.18
CA ASP A 443 4.46 -8.63 17.07
C ASP A 443 5.75 -9.20 16.46
N LEU A 444 6.36 -8.48 15.53
CA LEU A 444 7.64 -8.82 14.92
C LEU A 444 8.78 -8.96 15.95
N VAL A 445 8.71 -8.23 17.06
CA VAL A 445 9.68 -8.32 18.18
C VAL A 445 9.17 -9.17 19.34
N SER A 446 7.97 -9.76 19.24
CA SER A 446 7.32 -10.47 20.33
C SER A 446 6.99 -11.93 20.04
N TYR A 447 6.97 -12.35 18.77
CA TYR A 447 6.56 -13.69 18.36
C TYR A 447 7.54 -14.31 17.36
N ASP A 448 7.93 -15.57 17.56
CA ASP A 448 8.70 -16.36 16.60
C ASP A 448 7.77 -17.20 15.70
N GLY A 449 6.59 -17.58 16.20
CA GLY A 449 5.58 -18.33 15.44
C GLY A 449 4.30 -17.53 15.22
N LYS A 450 3.55 -17.86 14.17
CA LYS A 450 2.22 -17.28 13.91
C LYS A 450 1.12 -17.94 14.77
N HIS A 451 0.13 -17.16 15.16
CA HIS A 451 -1.00 -17.53 16.04
C HIS A 451 -2.34 -17.17 15.37
N ASN A 452 -2.54 -17.68 14.15
CA ASN A 452 -3.69 -17.41 13.27
C ASN A 452 -4.90 -18.31 13.56
N LEU A 453 -4.96 -18.96 14.73
CA LEU A 453 -6.03 -19.92 15.06
C LEU A 453 -7.43 -19.30 14.98
N SER A 454 -7.55 -18.00 15.25
CA SER A 454 -8.79 -17.24 15.14
C SER A 454 -9.37 -17.20 13.73
N ASN A 455 -8.54 -17.40 12.70
CA ASN A 455 -8.95 -17.33 11.29
C ASN A 455 -9.74 -18.57 10.83
N GLY A 456 -9.81 -19.62 11.66
CA GLY A 456 -10.59 -20.83 11.35
C GLY A 456 -9.89 -21.84 10.43
N GLU A 457 -8.63 -21.61 10.09
CA GLU A 457 -7.87 -22.47 9.15
C GLU A 457 -6.83 -23.36 9.84
N GLY A 458 -6.94 -23.52 11.16
CA GLY A 458 -6.04 -24.38 11.94
C GLY A 458 -4.57 -23.94 11.86
N ASN A 459 -4.33 -22.63 11.83
CA ASN A 459 -2.99 -22.00 11.75
C ASN A 459 -2.21 -22.31 10.46
N ARG A 460 -2.88 -22.73 9.39
CA ARG A 460 -2.22 -23.05 8.11
C ARG A 460 -1.97 -21.82 7.26
N ASP A 461 -2.81 -20.81 7.39
CA ASP A 461 -2.76 -19.55 6.65
C ASP A 461 -1.67 -18.60 7.18
N GLY A 462 -1.32 -17.58 6.39
CA GLY A 462 -0.23 -16.64 6.69
C GLY A 462 1.18 -17.20 6.43
N THR A 463 2.16 -16.30 6.32
CA THR A 463 3.57 -16.68 6.07
C THR A 463 4.21 -17.38 7.27
N ASP A 464 5.09 -18.35 7.00
CA ASP A 464 5.97 -18.94 8.02
C ASP A 464 7.34 -18.23 8.09
N ASP A 465 7.71 -17.42 7.09
CA ASP A 465 8.97 -16.65 7.05
C ASP A 465 8.75 -15.20 7.52
N ASN A 466 8.50 -15.02 8.82
CA ASN A 466 8.22 -13.69 9.39
C ASN A 466 9.48 -12.82 9.57
N ARG A 467 10.65 -13.47 9.69
CA ARG A 467 11.93 -12.83 10.07
C ARG A 467 11.82 -12.04 11.38
N SER A 468 11.09 -12.59 12.33
CA SER A 468 10.84 -12.02 13.65
C SER A 468 11.83 -12.51 14.70
N PHE A 469 11.79 -11.91 15.89
CA PHE A 469 12.51 -12.40 17.06
C PHE A 469 11.78 -12.01 18.34
N ASN A 470 11.31 -12.98 19.12
CA ASN A 470 10.55 -12.75 20.36
C ASN A 470 11.40 -12.29 21.57
N HIS A 471 12.71 -12.12 21.39
CA HIS A 471 13.68 -11.75 22.44
C HIS A 471 13.79 -12.76 23.61
N GLY A 472 13.33 -14.00 23.43
CA GLY A 472 13.47 -15.13 24.35
C GLY A 472 12.17 -15.55 25.06
N VAL A 473 11.07 -14.82 24.89
CA VAL A 473 9.75 -15.15 25.45
C VAL A 473 8.71 -14.92 24.37
N GLU A 474 7.90 -15.92 24.03
CA GLU A 474 6.81 -15.76 23.06
C GLU A 474 5.65 -14.92 23.63
N GLY A 475 5.22 -13.89 22.91
CA GLY A 475 4.12 -13.00 23.28
C GLY A 475 4.48 -12.01 24.38
N GLU A 476 3.47 -11.61 25.17
CA GLU A 476 3.61 -10.64 26.26
C GLU A 476 4.65 -11.07 27.31
N SER A 477 5.38 -10.09 27.85
CA SER A 477 6.40 -10.34 28.86
C SER A 477 6.33 -9.32 29.98
N VAL A 478 6.36 -9.80 31.23
CA VAL A 478 6.51 -8.96 32.42
C VAL A 478 7.97 -8.66 32.76
N ASN A 479 8.93 -9.20 31.98
CA ASN A 479 10.35 -8.95 32.19
C ASN A 479 10.74 -7.60 31.57
N PRO A 480 11.16 -6.60 32.38
CA PRO A 480 11.49 -5.28 31.87
C PRO A 480 12.67 -5.32 30.88
N TRP A 481 13.64 -6.21 31.07
CA TRP A 481 14.78 -6.35 30.15
C TRP A 481 14.38 -6.79 28.75
N ILE A 482 13.35 -7.64 28.63
CA ILE A 482 12.81 -8.07 27.34
C ILE A 482 12.01 -6.92 26.72
N SER A 483 11.17 -6.26 27.50
CA SER A 483 10.36 -5.13 27.03
C SER A 483 11.23 -3.99 26.51
N ASP A 484 12.30 -3.64 27.22
CA ASP A 484 13.25 -2.59 26.82
C ASP A 484 14.02 -2.99 25.55
N ALA A 485 14.46 -4.25 25.45
CA ALA A 485 15.12 -4.76 24.25
C ALA A 485 14.19 -4.72 23.02
N ARG A 486 12.91 -5.09 23.18
CA ARG A 486 11.90 -5.02 22.12
C ARG A 486 11.65 -3.59 21.67
N ARG A 487 11.43 -2.66 22.61
CA ARG A 487 11.24 -1.24 22.31
C ARG A 487 12.43 -0.65 21.56
N ARG A 488 13.65 -1.04 21.94
CA ARG A 488 14.87 -0.68 21.22
C ARG A 488 14.91 -1.24 19.80
N SER A 489 14.55 -2.52 19.61
CA SER A 489 14.45 -3.12 18.27
C SER A 489 13.41 -2.42 17.39
N MET A 490 12.24 -2.07 17.94
CA MET A 490 11.21 -1.30 17.23
C MET A 490 11.76 0.06 16.77
N ARG A 491 12.44 0.79 17.66
CA ARG A 491 13.09 2.07 17.32
C ARG A 491 14.19 1.92 16.29
N ASN A 492 15.00 0.86 16.36
CA ASN A 492 16.04 0.57 15.38
C ASN A 492 15.45 0.34 13.97
N LEU A 493 14.35 -0.42 13.89
CA LEU A 493 13.64 -0.67 12.64
C LEU A 493 13.02 0.61 12.07
N LEU A 494 12.34 1.40 12.90
CA LEU A 494 11.76 2.70 12.51
C LEU A 494 12.83 3.69 12.07
N ALA A 495 13.94 3.79 12.80
CA ALA A 495 15.05 4.65 12.42
C ALA A 495 15.63 4.23 11.08
N THR A 496 15.88 2.93 10.89
CA THR A 496 16.38 2.38 9.61
C THR A 496 15.46 2.74 8.46
N LEU A 497 14.14 2.64 8.64
CA LEU A 497 13.15 3.05 7.65
C LEU A 497 13.30 4.53 7.26
N PHE A 498 13.34 5.44 8.23
CA PHE A 498 13.32 6.89 7.97
C PHE A 498 14.66 7.50 7.57
N VAL A 499 15.78 6.86 7.90
CA VAL A 499 17.12 7.33 7.49
C VAL A 499 17.59 6.74 6.15
N SER A 500 16.88 5.77 5.60
CA SER A 500 17.24 5.16 4.31
C SER A 500 16.78 6.01 3.12
N ALA A 501 17.51 5.97 2.01
CA ALA A 501 17.03 6.50 0.74
C ALA A 501 15.88 5.64 0.18
N GLY A 502 14.91 6.28 -0.47
CA GLY A 502 13.64 5.69 -0.93
C GLY A 502 12.41 6.34 -0.28
N ILE A 503 11.22 5.80 -0.52
CA ILE A 503 9.96 6.34 0.05
C ILE A 503 9.59 5.52 1.29
N PRO A 504 9.53 6.08 2.50
CA PRO A 504 9.15 5.32 3.69
C PRO A 504 7.62 5.12 3.77
N MET A 505 7.21 3.90 4.13
CA MET A 505 5.83 3.55 4.49
C MET A 505 5.76 3.04 5.93
N LEU A 506 4.86 3.64 6.71
CA LEU A 506 4.53 3.28 8.08
C LEU A 506 3.15 2.61 8.14
N THR A 507 3.03 1.49 8.83
CA THR A 507 1.75 0.80 9.05
C THR A 507 1.01 1.43 10.23
N ALA A 508 -0.27 1.69 10.07
CA ALA A 508 -1.08 2.35 11.10
C ALA A 508 -1.07 1.59 12.44
N GLY A 509 -0.73 2.33 13.50
CA GLY A 509 -0.65 1.82 14.86
C GLY A 509 0.73 1.31 15.26
N ASP A 510 1.68 1.13 14.33
CA ASP A 510 3.05 0.76 14.70
C ASP A 510 3.75 1.87 15.48
N GLU A 511 3.40 3.13 15.26
CA GLU A 511 3.84 4.27 16.07
C GLU A 511 3.29 4.23 17.50
N ARG A 512 2.31 3.36 17.76
CA ARG A 512 1.70 3.15 19.07
C ARG A 512 1.91 1.73 19.59
N GLY A 513 2.70 0.89 18.91
CA GLY A 513 2.92 -0.49 19.31
C GLY A 513 1.66 -1.37 19.18
N ARG A 514 0.85 -1.17 18.13
CA ARG A 514 -0.30 -2.05 17.82
C ARG A 514 0.15 -3.51 17.76
N THR A 515 -0.66 -4.40 18.33
CA THR A 515 -0.46 -5.85 18.30
C THR A 515 -1.67 -6.53 17.67
N GLN A 516 -1.43 -7.63 16.96
CA GLN A 516 -2.43 -8.60 16.53
C GLN A 516 -2.26 -9.90 17.32
N HIS A 517 -1.64 -9.85 18.49
CA HIS A 517 -1.32 -10.96 19.37
C HIS A 517 -0.66 -12.15 18.67
N GLY A 518 0.20 -11.87 17.70
CA GLY A 518 0.90 -12.88 16.93
C GLY A 518 0.07 -13.49 15.80
N ASN A 519 -1.10 -12.93 15.47
CA ASN A 519 -1.78 -13.24 14.21
C ASN A 519 -1.10 -12.44 13.09
N ASN A 520 -0.47 -13.13 12.13
CA ASN A 520 0.25 -12.49 11.02
C ASN A 520 -0.55 -12.44 9.71
N ASN A 521 -1.83 -12.78 9.77
CA ASN A 521 -2.72 -12.82 8.62
C ASN A 521 -4.15 -12.49 9.05
N ALA A 522 -4.34 -11.36 9.71
CA ALA A 522 -5.63 -11.00 10.31
C ALA A 522 -6.66 -10.46 9.28
N TYR A 523 -6.67 -11.04 8.06
CA TYR A 523 -7.49 -10.59 6.94
C TYR A 523 -8.99 -10.73 7.16
N CYS A 524 -9.40 -11.69 8.00
CA CYS A 524 -10.80 -12.00 8.30
C CYS A 524 -11.21 -11.66 9.74
N THR A 525 -10.47 -10.77 10.41
CA THR A 525 -10.74 -10.41 11.81
C THR A 525 -11.06 -8.93 11.97
N ASP A 526 -12.34 -8.60 12.09
CA ASP A 526 -12.82 -7.25 12.40
C ASP A 526 -13.15 -7.09 13.89
N SER A 527 -12.13 -6.90 14.72
CA SER A 527 -12.28 -6.81 16.18
C SER A 527 -11.14 -6.00 16.82
N GLU A 528 -11.12 -5.92 18.15
CA GLU A 528 -10.02 -5.31 18.91
C GLU A 528 -8.64 -5.91 18.57
N LEU A 529 -8.57 -7.12 18.00
CA LEU A 529 -7.33 -7.70 17.47
C LEU A 529 -6.69 -6.85 16.37
N THR A 530 -7.48 -6.16 15.56
CA THR A 530 -7.01 -5.43 14.37
C THR A 530 -7.24 -3.93 14.44
N TRP A 531 -8.08 -3.46 15.37
CA TRP A 531 -8.30 -2.02 15.55
C TRP A 531 -7.09 -1.37 16.24
N VAL A 532 -6.78 -0.13 15.88
CA VAL A 532 -5.67 0.61 16.50
C VAL A 532 -6.00 0.89 17.96
N ASP A 533 -5.10 0.52 18.88
CA ASP A 533 -5.23 0.83 20.30
C ASP A 533 -4.82 2.29 20.58
N TRP A 534 -5.76 3.04 21.16
CA TRP A 534 -5.59 4.44 21.56
C TRP A 534 -5.37 4.62 23.07
N SER A 535 -4.96 3.56 23.77
CA SER A 535 -4.59 3.60 25.19
C SER A 535 -3.44 4.59 25.48
N ASP A 536 -3.53 5.28 26.62
CA ASP A 536 -2.63 6.38 26.97
C ASP A 536 -1.40 5.91 27.79
N GLU A 537 -0.76 4.83 27.36
CA GLU A 537 0.44 4.32 28.02
C GLU A 537 1.67 5.20 27.71
N PRO A 538 2.57 5.48 28.68
CA PRO A 538 3.73 6.35 28.46
C PRO A 538 4.64 5.93 27.32
N TRP A 539 4.82 4.62 27.10
CA TRP A 539 5.71 4.12 26.06
C TRP A 539 5.08 4.18 24.66
N HIS A 540 3.74 4.14 24.53
CA HIS A 540 3.05 4.41 23.26
C HIS A 540 3.31 5.86 22.82
N ARG A 541 3.22 6.82 23.76
CA ARG A 541 3.53 8.23 23.47
C ARG A 541 5.00 8.41 23.10
N ALA A 542 5.92 7.77 23.81
CA ALA A 542 7.34 7.84 23.49
C ALA A 542 7.65 7.31 22.08
N LEU A 543 7.05 6.19 21.68
CA LEU A 543 7.24 5.63 20.34
C LEU A 543 6.63 6.52 19.25
N HIS A 544 5.47 7.11 19.53
CA HIS A 544 4.85 8.10 18.64
C HIS A 544 5.76 9.32 18.45
N ASP A 545 6.33 9.86 19.53
CA ASP A 545 7.23 11.01 19.50
C ASP A 545 8.55 10.68 18.78
N ASP A 546 9.04 9.44 18.89
CA ASP A 546 10.16 8.94 18.09
C ASP A 546 9.85 8.96 16.60
N VAL A 547 8.68 8.46 16.19
CA VAL A 547 8.25 8.48 14.77
C VAL A 547 8.12 9.92 14.27
N ALA A 548 7.43 10.80 15.00
CA ALA A 548 7.28 12.21 14.64
C ALA A 548 8.65 12.93 14.55
N THR A 549 9.60 12.55 15.41
CA THR A 549 10.97 13.08 15.34
C THR A 549 11.69 12.58 14.11
N LEU A 550 11.64 11.27 13.81
CA LEU A 550 12.29 10.66 12.66
C LEU A 550 11.74 11.19 11.31
N THR A 551 10.43 11.37 11.18
CA THR A 551 9.81 11.96 9.98
C THR A 551 10.23 13.41 9.79
N ARG A 552 10.23 14.22 10.86
CA ARG A 552 10.72 15.60 10.83
C ARG A 552 12.20 15.67 10.48
N LEU A 553 13.03 14.79 11.06
CA LEU A 553 14.45 14.69 10.70
C LEU A 553 14.63 14.36 9.22
N ARG A 554 13.87 13.43 8.66
CA ARG A 554 13.91 13.16 7.22
C ARG A 554 13.53 14.39 6.39
N ALA A 555 12.45 15.10 6.77
CA ALA A 555 11.98 16.27 6.04
C ALA A 555 13.00 17.42 6.02
N GLU A 556 13.62 17.71 7.18
CA GLU A 556 14.61 18.77 7.38
C GLU A 556 15.98 18.47 6.75
N ASN A 557 16.28 17.22 6.38
CA ASN A 557 17.62 16.81 5.98
C ASN A 557 17.62 16.17 4.57
N PRO A 558 17.85 16.93 3.48
CA PRO A 558 17.86 16.40 2.11
C PRO A 558 18.84 15.25 1.87
N ALA A 559 19.91 15.13 2.66
CA ALA A 559 20.85 14.00 2.60
C ALA A 559 20.19 12.61 2.75
N LEU A 560 19.02 12.54 3.39
CA LEU A 560 18.28 11.29 3.62
C LEU A 560 17.24 10.98 2.53
N ARG A 561 16.97 11.92 1.63
CA ARG A 561 15.97 11.79 0.57
C ARG A 561 16.51 12.11 -0.84
N PRO A 562 17.60 11.44 -1.27
CA PRO A 562 18.09 11.59 -2.63
C PRO A 562 17.04 11.07 -3.63
N SER A 563 16.86 11.80 -4.72
CA SER A 563 16.00 11.40 -5.85
C SER A 563 16.76 10.64 -6.94
N ARG A 564 18.08 10.80 -6.98
CA ARG A 564 18.99 10.13 -7.93
C ARG A 564 20.10 9.40 -7.18
N PHE A 565 20.68 8.39 -7.81
CA PHE A 565 21.89 7.77 -7.31
C PHE A 565 23.11 8.65 -7.59
N GLY A 566 24.04 8.73 -6.65
CA GLY A 566 25.34 9.36 -6.86
C GLY A 566 26.19 8.58 -7.88
N VAL A 567 27.11 9.28 -8.54
CA VAL A 567 28.10 8.67 -9.43
C VAL A 567 29.49 8.98 -8.88
N ASP A 568 30.30 7.95 -8.64
CA ASP A 568 31.62 8.12 -8.05
C ASP A 568 32.49 9.10 -8.86
N GLY A 569 33.05 10.09 -8.17
CA GLY A 569 33.91 11.11 -8.76
C GLY A 569 33.17 12.22 -9.53
N ALA A 570 31.83 12.28 -9.48
CA ALA A 570 31.03 13.34 -10.07
C ALA A 570 29.96 13.86 -9.09
N CYS A 571 29.72 15.17 -9.12
CA CYS A 571 28.60 15.76 -8.41
C CYS A 571 27.32 15.55 -9.23
N THR A 572 26.49 14.59 -8.82
CA THR A 572 25.16 14.35 -9.39
C THR A 572 24.14 15.19 -8.63
N LEU A 573 23.40 16.06 -9.32
CA LEU A 573 22.33 16.85 -8.70
C LEU A 573 21.19 15.98 -8.19
N SER A 574 20.58 16.40 -7.08
CA SER A 574 19.48 15.72 -6.38
C SER A 574 19.81 14.29 -5.92
N ALA A 575 21.09 14.03 -5.67
CA ALA A 575 21.62 12.78 -5.11
C ALA A 575 22.19 13.00 -3.71
N ASN A 576 22.90 11.99 -3.20
CA ASN A 576 23.81 12.14 -2.07
C ASN A 576 25.17 11.50 -2.37
N GLU A 577 26.21 12.09 -1.81
CA GLU A 577 27.55 11.51 -1.74
C GLU A 577 27.68 10.79 -0.40
N MET A 578 27.94 9.48 -0.43
CA MET A 578 28.01 8.65 0.77
C MET A 578 29.44 8.16 1.02
N SER A 579 29.94 8.34 2.23
CA SER A 579 31.15 7.67 2.72
C SER A 579 30.81 6.72 3.86
N TRP A 580 31.47 5.55 3.87
CA TRP A 580 31.18 4.46 4.79
C TRP A 580 32.41 4.20 5.67
N HIS A 581 32.20 4.18 6.98
CA HIS A 581 33.27 4.06 7.97
C HIS A 581 32.99 2.92 8.94
N SER A 582 34.04 2.30 9.44
CA SER A 582 33.97 1.25 10.45
C SER A 582 33.77 1.84 11.86
N ALA A 583 33.79 0.98 12.89
CA ALA A 583 33.76 1.44 14.29
C ALA A 583 34.94 2.36 14.66
N SER A 584 36.10 2.25 13.98
CA SER A 584 37.26 3.11 14.25
C SER A 584 37.18 4.49 13.59
N GLY A 585 36.14 4.74 12.80
CA GLY A 585 36.00 5.99 12.04
C GLY A 585 36.89 6.04 10.79
N ASP A 586 37.57 4.95 10.45
CA ASP A 586 38.28 4.76 9.19
C ASP A 586 37.34 4.24 8.10
N GLU A 587 37.67 4.48 6.83
CA GLU A 587 36.91 3.99 5.69
C GLU A 587 36.76 2.46 5.72
N MET A 588 35.55 1.97 5.42
CA MET A 588 35.23 0.55 5.40
C MET A 588 36.07 -0.20 4.36
N ARG A 589 36.82 -1.22 4.80
CA ARG A 589 37.63 -2.04 3.90
C ARG A 589 36.78 -3.06 3.13
N PRO A 590 37.22 -3.50 1.93
CA PRO A 590 36.52 -4.50 1.12
C PRO A 590 36.19 -5.81 1.85
N ASP A 591 37.08 -6.29 2.72
CA ASP A 591 36.92 -7.52 3.50
C ASP A 591 35.85 -7.40 4.60
N GLU A 592 35.65 -6.20 5.14
CA GLU A 592 34.72 -5.95 6.25
C GLU A 592 33.25 -5.97 5.82
N TRP A 593 32.94 -5.68 4.56
CA TRP A 593 31.57 -5.65 4.06
C TRP A 593 30.84 -6.98 4.16
N ASN A 594 31.57 -8.07 3.95
CA ASN A 594 31.00 -9.42 3.92
C ASN A 594 31.38 -10.24 5.16
N ASP A 595 32.15 -9.68 6.09
CA ASP A 595 32.46 -10.31 7.37
C ASP A 595 31.25 -10.21 8.32
N PRO A 596 30.62 -11.35 8.71
CA PRO A 596 29.52 -11.33 9.66
C PRO A 596 29.91 -10.86 11.07
N GLY A 597 31.21 -10.88 11.42
CA GLY A 597 31.72 -10.39 12.69
C GLY A 597 31.72 -8.86 12.78
N VAL A 598 31.73 -8.15 11.66
CA VAL A 598 31.66 -6.68 11.63
C VAL A 598 30.20 -6.25 11.72
N ARG A 599 29.84 -5.59 12.82
CA ARG A 599 28.45 -5.24 13.16
C ARG A 599 28.23 -3.76 13.46
N THR A 600 29.25 -2.93 13.27
CA THR A 600 29.13 -1.48 13.41
C THR A 600 29.49 -0.84 12.09
N LEU A 601 28.62 0.03 11.61
CA LEU A 601 28.78 0.84 10.42
C LEU A 601 28.48 2.29 10.77
N GLN A 602 29.23 3.20 10.19
CA GLN A 602 28.88 4.61 10.15
C GLN A 602 28.76 5.00 8.67
N TYR A 603 27.75 5.78 8.32
CA TYR A 603 27.71 6.40 6.99
C TYR A 603 27.46 7.89 7.10
N LEU A 604 28.23 8.64 6.33
CA LEU A 604 28.08 10.08 6.18
C LEU A 604 27.47 10.34 4.80
N ALA A 605 26.29 10.93 4.75
CA ALA A 605 25.60 11.30 3.52
C ALA A 605 25.59 12.83 3.39
N THR A 606 26.15 13.34 2.29
CA THR A 606 26.12 14.77 1.93
C THR A 606 25.18 14.96 0.75
N SER A 607 24.19 15.83 0.88
CA SER A 607 23.24 16.10 -0.19
C SER A 607 23.79 17.06 -1.24
N THR A 608 23.33 16.88 -2.48
CA THR A 608 23.57 17.76 -3.63
C THR A 608 22.24 18.33 -4.17
N PRO A 609 21.41 18.98 -3.34
CA PRO A 609 20.06 19.39 -3.71
C PRO A 609 20.05 20.49 -4.79
N GLU A 610 18.99 20.53 -5.60
CA GLU A 610 18.78 21.57 -6.62
C GLU A 610 18.02 22.81 -6.09
N HIS A 611 17.20 22.63 -5.05
CA HIS A 611 16.18 23.62 -4.65
C HIS A 611 16.21 24.00 -3.17
N GLU A 612 17.18 23.50 -2.40
CA GLU A 612 17.32 23.78 -0.97
C GLU A 612 18.79 23.75 -0.55
N ALA A 613 19.09 24.11 0.70
CA ALA A 613 20.47 24.13 1.18
C ALA A 613 21.03 22.71 1.33
N PRO A 614 22.28 22.43 0.88
CA PRO A 614 22.93 21.16 1.13
C PRO A 614 23.15 20.99 2.63
N ASN A 615 23.11 19.73 3.07
CA ASN A 615 23.46 19.34 4.41
C ASN A 615 24.14 17.98 4.43
N THR A 616 24.75 17.66 5.56
CA THR A 616 25.43 16.38 5.77
C THR A 616 24.90 15.72 7.05
N VAL A 617 24.57 14.44 6.95
CA VAL A 617 24.07 13.61 8.08
C VAL A 617 25.01 12.43 8.29
N LEU A 618 25.40 12.20 9.53
CA LEU A 618 26.10 10.99 9.95
C LEU A 618 25.12 10.05 10.66
N VAL A 619 25.09 8.78 10.27
CA VAL A 619 24.32 7.76 10.97
C VAL A 619 25.25 6.65 11.41
N VAL A 620 25.19 6.33 12.71
CA VAL A 620 25.88 5.21 13.34
C VAL A 620 24.89 4.07 13.50
N VAL A 621 25.19 2.90 12.94
CA VAL A 621 24.41 1.68 13.04
C VAL A 621 25.26 0.62 13.73
N HIS A 622 24.86 0.24 14.94
CA HIS A 622 25.50 -0.84 15.70
C HIS A 622 24.51 -1.98 15.88
N GLY A 623 24.77 -3.14 15.30
CA GLY A 623 23.89 -4.30 15.30
C GLY A 623 24.37 -5.47 16.15
N ALA A 624 25.19 -5.22 17.18
CA ALA A 624 25.65 -6.23 18.14
C ALA A 624 25.20 -5.90 19.56
N GLU A 625 25.14 -6.91 20.43
CA GLU A 625 24.72 -6.73 21.83
C GLU A 625 25.84 -6.23 22.74
N THR A 626 27.08 -6.44 22.32
CA THR A 626 28.30 -6.04 23.03
C THR A 626 28.58 -4.55 22.85
N ALA A 627 28.86 -3.84 23.94
CA ALA A 627 29.26 -2.43 23.84
C ALA A 627 30.63 -2.26 23.17
N VAL A 628 30.73 -1.27 22.27
CA VAL A 628 31.97 -0.91 21.56
C VAL A 628 32.19 0.61 21.58
N PRO A 629 33.45 1.09 21.70
CA PRO A 629 33.76 2.46 21.37
C PRO A 629 33.62 2.65 19.85
N VAL A 630 32.91 3.70 19.45
CA VAL A 630 32.77 4.13 18.06
C VAL A 630 33.44 5.49 17.93
N THR A 631 34.53 5.57 17.18
CA THR A 631 35.21 6.83 16.90
C THR A 631 34.49 7.52 15.75
N LEU A 632 34.01 8.75 15.97
CA LEU A 632 33.29 9.49 14.94
C LEU A 632 34.25 9.86 13.79
N PRO A 633 33.87 9.67 12.51
CA PRO A 633 34.81 9.76 11.40
C PRO A 633 35.35 11.18 11.23
N ARG A 634 36.62 11.25 10.80
CA ARG A 634 37.22 12.49 10.30
C ARG A 634 36.89 12.60 8.83
N HIS A 635 36.15 13.65 8.47
CA HIS A 635 35.80 13.92 7.08
C HIS A 635 36.17 15.36 6.73
N ASP A 636 36.70 15.56 5.53
CA ASP A 636 37.07 16.88 5.05
C ASP A 636 35.86 17.82 5.08
N GLY A 637 36.09 19.03 5.60
CA GLY A 637 35.05 20.06 5.75
C GLY A 637 34.16 19.91 6.98
N VAL A 638 34.14 18.77 7.68
CA VAL A 638 33.31 18.58 8.88
C VAL A 638 34.05 19.03 10.15
N THR A 639 33.43 19.91 10.95
CA THR A 639 34.02 20.43 12.19
C THR A 639 33.36 19.91 13.47
N ALA A 640 32.10 19.47 13.40
CA ALA A 640 31.37 18.95 14.54
C ALA A 640 30.21 18.06 14.10
N TYR A 641 29.76 17.18 14.99
CA TYR A 641 28.56 16.35 14.87
C TYR A 641 27.57 16.74 15.99
N GLU A 642 26.42 17.27 15.61
CA GLU A 642 25.31 17.57 16.52
C GLU A 642 24.37 16.37 16.58
N ALA A 643 24.16 15.83 17.79
CA ALA A 643 23.26 14.71 18.00
C ALA A 643 21.80 15.09 17.74
N LEU A 644 21.12 14.33 16.88
CA LEU A 644 19.71 14.56 16.54
C LEU A 644 18.77 13.56 17.21
N TRP A 645 19.15 12.28 17.26
CA TRP A 645 18.30 11.19 17.78
C TRP A 645 19.10 9.92 18.09
N SER A 646 18.63 9.09 19.04
CA SER A 646 19.18 7.77 19.37
C SER A 646 18.07 6.77 19.70
N SER A 647 18.23 5.51 19.32
CA SER A 647 17.24 4.45 19.60
C SER A 647 17.24 3.91 21.04
N ASP A 648 18.20 4.31 21.86
CA ASP A 648 18.38 3.82 23.23
C ASP A 648 18.19 4.88 24.31
N ASP A 649 17.49 5.97 23.98
CA ASP A 649 17.12 7.07 24.89
C ASP A 649 18.31 7.67 25.68
N ARG A 650 19.54 7.47 25.20
CA ARG A 650 20.74 7.98 25.87
C ARG A 650 20.79 9.50 25.79
N SER A 651 21.33 10.12 26.84
CA SER A 651 21.78 11.51 26.75
C SER A 651 23.00 11.57 25.84
N LEU A 652 22.84 12.16 24.66
CA LEU A 652 23.95 12.41 23.74
C LEU A 652 24.58 13.78 24.04
N PRO A 653 25.91 13.92 23.89
CA PRO A 653 26.54 15.24 23.88
C PRO A 653 25.89 16.13 22.82
N GLN A 654 25.67 17.40 23.14
CA GLN A 654 25.06 18.34 22.20
C GLN A 654 25.91 18.50 20.93
N ALA A 655 27.24 18.44 21.06
CA ALA A 655 28.17 18.42 19.95
C ALA A 655 29.37 17.52 20.28
N SER A 656 29.84 16.78 19.27
CA SER A 656 31.07 15.99 19.32
C SER A 656 32.01 16.42 18.19
N ALA A 657 33.31 16.43 18.45
CA ALA A 657 34.30 16.70 17.43
C ALA A 657 34.59 15.44 16.60
N PRO A 658 35.01 15.58 15.33
CA PRO A 658 35.54 14.46 14.57
C PRO A 658 36.69 13.78 15.32
N GLY A 659 36.64 12.45 15.42
CA GLY A 659 37.56 11.62 16.18
C GLY A 659 37.27 11.50 17.67
N ASP A 660 36.18 12.09 18.18
CA ASP A 660 35.69 11.79 19.53
C ASP A 660 35.13 10.35 19.58
N ASP A 661 35.30 9.70 20.71
CA ASP A 661 34.75 8.36 20.95
C ASP A 661 33.34 8.44 21.56
N LEU A 662 32.42 7.72 20.94
CA LEU A 662 31.08 7.45 21.44
C LEU A 662 30.99 5.99 21.88
N LEU A 663 30.75 5.74 23.17
CA LEU A 663 30.45 4.38 23.62
C LEU A 663 29.05 3.99 23.16
N VAL A 664 28.93 3.01 22.26
CA VAL A 664 27.64 2.46 21.83
C VAL A 664 27.45 1.10 22.47
N SER A 665 26.48 0.98 23.38
CA SER A 665 26.09 -0.29 23.99
C SER A 665 24.94 -0.91 23.19
N GLY A 666 24.91 -2.22 22.97
CA GLY A 666 23.76 -2.93 22.39
C GLY A 666 23.28 -2.45 20.99
N PRO A 667 22.27 -3.10 20.41
CA PRO A 667 21.82 -2.76 19.06
C PRO A 667 21.24 -1.35 19.02
N THR A 668 21.89 -0.40 18.33
CA THR A 668 21.48 1.00 18.31
C THR A 668 21.74 1.73 17.01
N VAL A 669 20.85 2.68 16.72
CA VAL A 669 21.03 3.70 15.69
C VAL A 669 21.21 5.05 16.37
N VAL A 670 22.21 5.83 15.93
CA VAL A 670 22.41 7.22 16.34
C VAL A 670 22.49 8.10 15.10
N VAL A 671 21.79 9.22 15.10
CA VAL A 671 21.75 10.17 13.98
C VAL A 671 22.35 11.49 14.42
N PHE A 672 23.26 12.03 13.60
CA PHE A 672 23.89 13.33 13.80
C PHE A 672 23.75 14.22 12.57
N ARG A 673 23.65 15.53 12.79
CA ARG A 673 23.89 16.55 11.76
C ARG A 673 25.37 16.93 11.78
N ALA A 674 26.04 16.88 10.65
CA ALA A 674 27.41 17.36 10.54
C ALA A 674 27.41 18.87 10.28
N THR A 675 28.21 19.61 11.04
CA THR A 675 28.51 21.01 10.78
C THR A 675 29.67 21.07 9.80
N THR A 676 29.45 21.67 8.64
CA THR A 676 30.46 21.84 7.59
C THR A 676 30.95 23.28 7.54
N VAL A 677 32.23 23.48 7.23
CA VAL A 677 32.76 24.79 6.87
C VAL A 677 32.33 25.07 5.44
N GLU A 678 31.59 26.16 5.20
CA GLU A 678 31.34 26.62 3.83
C GLU A 678 32.69 26.75 3.11
N ALA A 679 32.85 26.06 1.99
CA ALA A 679 33.95 26.34 1.08
C ALA A 679 33.82 27.81 0.69
N ALA A 680 34.83 28.63 1.03
CA ALA A 680 34.87 30.02 0.60
C ALA A 680 34.69 30.07 -0.93
N PRO A 681 33.83 30.98 -1.46
CA PRO A 681 33.42 30.98 -2.86
C PRO A 681 34.57 31.16 -3.85
#